data_AF-A0A960Q6C7-F1
#
_entry.id   AF-A0A960Q6C7-F1
#
_cell.length_a   1.000
_cell.length_b   1.000
_cell.length_c   1.000
_cell.angle_alpha   90.00
_cell.angle_beta   90.00
_cell.angle_gamma   90.00
#
_symmetry.space_group_name_H-M   'P 1'
#
loop_
_entity.id
_entity.type
_entity.pdbx_description
1 polymer ?
#
loop_
_entity_poly.entity_id
_entity_poly.type
_entity_poly.pdbx_seq_one_letter_code
_entity_poly.pdbx_strand_id
1 'polypeptide(L)'
;NTEAFSRLPTQNKDLGKIYSLLWDSTRQTLWVGANAGLLRCEPERETRFVESAGNPDGLPGNFITDLALDTQGHLWIGTTQGALGQFYVDQRLWGFRQVWFESNPTKDDSDINCFFEDAKDTLWVATLGRIYRKRPTSDEVLSVSVADPHFRYALFFFEDDLGLWMGGGGGLYRLEGDEFIGVLPNKQLKKMLPNGQGGYFLAGLGQGLMVWSPEQGLQKTYTSTTPQGLPNDHIFDMRFDSLGRLWLGTRGGLAALQPGPEPHIVPIPFESPETGAVMPIECQSLLLRQDQAWLSTYGQGLFTFPLKADLKDIRLKPSQLPFPTPNLMTIAEDSQQQIWISSLLGLFRLNSNQTGLQGFFRADGLQDNEFNGGAFLALKDGSLIVGGINGFNQIQPETIPQQVEVARLVINHLEAWRAGRLQAIQPSRDGAIHLDYRDYNIRCGFSLLEFRNPELVHYAYYLAGSKIDSWVPLGKNAELNLPLIPPGQYTLHVRALSDRGLPPQEIALTFHVKPPFWETTWFRLVMLAVLAALTHLLFILGKRLAHIVRSWRKTTFFGDYELIQVLGKGGMGTVYRARKRNQKTEVALKILDQRIQNADRIKRFIREGLICESISHPNVVKVFEKGSSQGRLYFSMELFKGATLSSLIQEGQWTVTLSLALADALLDILKSIHDLGIQHRDLKPDNIMILNSTEDWPEDYPVLLQTMRNRIKLLDFGLAKAAGLDTITQTGDMFGTISYLPPETLRGEPASGYVTDFYAFGIVCYEMLAGKRPFEGEDFVSLVYRVLNENPEPPLQLNPAVPELFSNWVMALIAKDINARLHDGISIRAGLAPIVRRAKTKVPPAT
;
A
#
# COMPACT_ATOMS: atom_id res chain seq x y z
N ASN A 1 32.19 -11.32 67.36
CA ASN A 1 31.62 -12.08 66.23
C ASN A 1 32.24 -11.62 64.93
N THR A 2 33.41 -12.17 64.59
CA THR A 2 33.93 -12.13 63.23
C THR A 2 33.19 -13.21 62.46
N GLU A 3 32.29 -12.82 61.56
CA GLU A 3 31.69 -13.76 60.62
C GLU A 3 32.82 -14.41 59.83
N ALA A 4 32.91 -15.74 59.93
CA ALA A 4 33.95 -16.50 59.25
C ALA A 4 33.63 -16.51 57.75
N PHE A 5 34.50 -15.89 56.95
CA PHE A 5 34.41 -16.01 55.50
C PHE A 5 34.76 -17.44 55.11
N SER A 6 33.76 -18.22 54.69
CA SER A 6 33.97 -19.53 54.06
C SER A 6 34.18 -19.34 52.56
N ARG A 7 35.24 -19.94 52.00
CA ARG A 7 35.44 -20.01 50.56
C ARG A 7 34.31 -20.83 49.95
N LEU A 8 33.47 -20.23 49.12
CA LEU A 8 32.52 -20.98 48.28
C LEU A 8 33.33 -21.87 47.34
N PRO A 9 33.19 -23.20 47.41
CA PRO A 9 33.87 -24.10 46.49
C PRO A 9 33.16 -24.05 45.14
N THR A 10 33.58 -23.16 44.24
CA THR A 10 33.10 -23.19 42.87
C THR A 10 33.62 -24.47 42.21
N GLN A 11 32.74 -25.26 41.58
CA GLN A 11 33.18 -26.47 40.86
C GLN A 11 33.85 -26.12 39.54
N ASN A 12 33.58 -24.93 39.00
CA ASN A 12 34.19 -24.39 37.79
C ASN A 12 35.50 -23.62 38.10
N LYS A 13 36.64 -24.33 38.07
CA LYS A 13 37.98 -23.72 38.28
C LYS A 13 38.53 -22.96 37.06
N ASP A 14 37.88 -23.06 35.90
CA ASP A 14 38.40 -22.59 34.61
C ASP A 14 37.75 -21.29 34.11
N LEU A 15 37.17 -20.47 34.99
CA LEU A 15 36.58 -19.16 34.63
C LEU A 15 37.63 -18.08 34.37
N GLY A 16 38.87 -18.30 34.78
CA GLY A 16 39.94 -17.32 34.61
C GLY A 16 39.74 -16.08 35.47
N LYS A 17 39.90 -14.89 34.89
CA LYS A 17 39.76 -13.59 35.58
C LYS A 17 38.30 -13.14 35.52
N ILE A 18 37.76 -12.77 36.68
CA ILE A 18 36.42 -12.19 36.83
C ILE A 18 36.51 -10.67 36.59
N TYR A 19 35.58 -10.14 35.79
CA TYR A 19 35.51 -8.72 35.44
C TYR A 19 34.25 -8.04 35.94
N SER A 20 33.14 -8.78 36.07
CA SER A 20 31.86 -8.22 36.51
C SER A 20 31.09 -9.19 37.39
N LEU A 21 30.32 -8.64 38.33
CA LEU A 21 29.45 -9.36 39.26
C LEU A 21 28.11 -8.62 39.32
N LEU A 22 27.01 -9.35 39.23
CA LEU A 22 25.66 -8.78 39.31
C LEU A 22 24.77 -9.68 40.16
N TRP A 23 24.19 -9.11 41.22
CA TRP A 23 23.22 -9.79 42.06
C TRP A 23 21.80 -9.50 41.60
N ASP A 24 21.09 -10.53 41.19
CA ASP A 24 19.67 -10.47 40.91
C ASP A 24 18.88 -10.87 42.17
N SER A 25 18.44 -9.85 42.91
CA SER A 25 17.67 -10.04 44.14
C SER A 25 16.29 -10.69 43.92
N THR A 26 15.71 -10.56 42.72
CA THR A 26 14.39 -11.13 42.41
C THR A 26 14.46 -12.63 42.23
N ARG A 27 15.56 -13.13 41.66
CA ARG A 27 15.79 -14.56 41.39
C ARG A 27 16.72 -15.23 42.40
N GLN A 28 17.27 -14.47 43.34
CA GLN A 28 18.30 -14.92 44.29
C GLN A 28 19.51 -15.53 43.57
N THR A 29 19.93 -14.89 42.47
CA THR A 29 20.95 -15.41 41.56
C THR A 29 22.13 -14.45 41.47
N LEU A 30 23.35 -14.97 41.60
CA LEU A 30 24.58 -14.23 41.34
C LEU A 30 25.09 -14.55 39.93
N TRP A 31 25.25 -13.52 39.11
CA TRP A 31 25.90 -13.61 37.80
C TRP A 31 27.34 -13.16 37.89
N VAL A 32 28.24 -13.93 37.28
CA VAL A 32 29.69 -13.69 37.29
C VAL A 32 30.20 -13.68 35.86
N GLY A 33 30.63 -12.51 35.39
CA GLY A 33 31.24 -12.31 34.09
C GLY A 33 32.75 -12.46 34.18
N ALA A 34 33.32 -13.35 33.37
CA ALA A 34 34.75 -13.63 33.34
C ALA A 34 35.31 -13.63 31.90
N ASN A 35 36.64 -13.76 31.74
CA ASN A 35 37.25 -13.85 30.41
C ASN A 35 37.07 -15.22 29.73
N ALA A 36 36.56 -16.23 30.45
CA ALA A 36 36.31 -17.57 29.94
C ALA A 36 34.82 -17.97 30.05
N GLY A 37 33.93 -16.99 29.96
CA GLY A 37 32.48 -17.18 29.91
C GLY A 37 31.72 -16.49 31.03
N LEU A 38 30.44 -16.82 31.12
CA LEU A 38 29.50 -16.35 32.14
C LEU A 38 29.14 -17.49 33.09
N LEU A 39 29.13 -17.23 34.39
CA LEU A 39 28.65 -18.18 35.40
C LEU A 39 27.37 -17.63 36.05
N ARG A 40 26.36 -18.49 36.15
CA ARG A 40 25.17 -18.28 36.96
C ARG A 40 25.24 -19.14 38.21
N CYS A 41 25.21 -18.50 39.37
CA CYS A 41 25.21 -19.13 40.68
C CYS A 41 23.83 -18.98 41.32
N GLU A 42 23.10 -20.09 41.39
CA GLU A 42 21.85 -20.26 42.15
C GLU A 42 22.20 -20.96 43.49
N PRO A 43 21.36 -20.87 44.54
CA PRO A 43 21.68 -21.44 45.87
C PRO A 43 22.08 -22.93 45.86
N GLU A 44 21.55 -23.71 44.90
CA GLU A 44 21.76 -25.15 44.81
C GLU A 44 22.52 -25.57 43.53
N ARG A 45 22.79 -24.64 42.60
CA ARG A 45 23.31 -24.97 41.27
C ARG A 45 24.19 -23.89 40.68
N GLU A 46 25.30 -24.32 40.08
CA GLU A 46 26.13 -23.48 39.22
C GLU A 46 25.92 -23.88 37.75
N THR A 47 25.69 -22.91 36.87
CA THR A 47 25.62 -23.14 35.42
C THR A 47 26.61 -22.24 34.71
N ARG A 48 27.49 -22.81 33.89
CA ARG A 48 28.46 -22.06 33.08
C ARG A 48 27.97 -21.96 31.64
N PHE A 49 28.07 -20.77 31.09
CA PHE A 49 27.80 -20.45 29.69
C PHE A 49 29.10 -20.06 29.00
N VAL A 50 29.35 -20.69 27.86
CA VAL A 50 30.50 -20.42 26.98
C VAL A 50 29.99 -20.12 25.58
N GLU A 51 30.83 -19.47 24.79
CA GLU A 51 30.55 -19.13 23.40
C GLU A 51 30.15 -20.36 22.59
N SER A 52 29.09 -20.20 21.81
CA SER A 52 28.59 -21.25 20.92
C SER A 52 28.47 -20.69 19.51
N ALA A 53 29.54 -20.78 18.73
CA ALA A 53 29.58 -20.30 17.35
C ALA A 53 28.43 -20.89 16.52
N GLY A 54 27.63 -20.02 15.90
CA GLY A 54 26.50 -20.41 15.05
C GLY A 54 25.19 -20.74 15.79
N ASN A 55 25.17 -20.72 17.13
CA ASN A 55 23.94 -20.78 17.91
C ASN A 55 23.47 -19.35 18.23
N PRO A 56 22.38 -18.85 17.62
CA PRO A 56 21.87 -17.50 17.90
C PRO A 56 21.38 -17.32 19.35
N ASP A 57 21.10 -18.42 20.06
CA ASP A 57 20.68 -18.42 21.46
C ASP A 57 21.86 -18.63 22.44
N GLY A 58 23.09 -18.71 21.91
CA GLY A 58 24.33 -18.92 22.66
C GLY A 58 25.03 -17.62 23.08
N LEU A 59 25.99 -17.73 24.01
CA LEU A 59 26.79 -16.58 24.42
C LEU A 59 27.59 -16.04 23.21
N PRO A 60 27.55 -14.73 22.90
CA PRO A 60 28.17 -14.19 21.68
C PRO A 60 29.70 -14.13 21.75
N GLY A 61 30.28 -14.26 22.94
CA GLY A 61 31.72 -14.30 23.13
C GLY A 61 32.06 -14.64 24.58
N ASN A 62 33.19 -15.33 24.78
CA ASN A 62 33.61 -15.78 26.10
C ASN A 62 34.13 -14.68 27.03
N PHE A 63 34.56 -13.53 26.48
CA PHE A 63 35.14 -12.48 27.30
C PHE A 63 34.06 -11.49 27.74
N ILE A 64 33.56 -11.64 28.96
CA ILE A 64 32.55 -10.77 29.57
C ILE A 64 33.22 -9.59 30.27
N THR A 65 32.87 -8.37 29.89
CA THR A 65 33.42 -7.14 30.47
C THR A 65 32.48 -6.48 31.46
N ASP A 66 31.17 -6.61 31.26
CA ASP A 66 30.17 -5.96 32.10
C ASP A 66 28.85 -6.72 32.13
N LEU A 67 28.06 -6.50 33.20
CA LEU A 67 26.76 -7.12 33.44
C LEU A 67 25.81 -6.07 34.03
N ALA A 68 24.60 -5.96 33.49
CA ALA A 68 23.56 -5.07 34.01
C ALA A 68 22.18 -5.73 33.99
N LEU A 69 21.33 -5.39 34.96
CA LEU A 69 19.92 -5.79 34.99
C LEU A 69 19.04 -4.58 34.66
N ASP A 70 18.10 -4.72 33.71
CA ASP A 70 17.10 -3.68 33.47
C ASP A 70 15.86 -3.82 34.38
N THR A 71 14.95 -2.85 34.31
CA THR A 71 13.72 -2.83 35.11
C THR A 71 12.73 -3.94 34.75
N GLN A 72 12.84 -4.52 33.55
CA GLN A 72 12.06 -5.67 33.10
C GLN A 72 12.71 -7.01 33.53
N GLY A 73 13.86 -6.94 34.20
CA GLY A 73 14.59 -8.08 34.73
C GLY A 73 15.46 -8.78 33.69
N HIS A 74 15.80 -8.13 32.57
CA HIS A 74 16.73 -8.68 31.58
C HIS A 74 18.18 -8.45 31.96
N LEU A 75 19.02 -9.46 31.71
CA LEU A 75 20.46 -9.38 31.89
C LEU A 75 21.13 -8.94 30.58
N TRP A 76 21.79 -7.78 30.65
CA TRP A 76 22.63 -7.21 29.60
C TRP A 76 24.07 -7.64 29.84
N ILE A 77 24.70 -8.20 28.82
CA ILE A 77 26.07 -8.73 28.89
C ILE A 77 26.95 -7.97 27.91
N GLY A 78 27.98 -7.29 28.40
CA GLY A 78 29.02 -6.71 27.56
C GLY A 78 30.10 -7.73 27.22
N THR A 79 30.47 -7.88 25.94
CA THR A 79 31.60 -8.73 25.51
C THR A 79 32.62 -7.95 24.68
N THR A 80 33.86 -8.44 24.58
CA THR A 80 34.91 -7.79 23.77
C THR A 80 34.81 -8.07 22.27
N GLN A 81 34.03 -9.08 21.86
CA GLN A 81 33.81 -9.46 20.46
C GLN A 81 32.34 -9.16 20.10
N GLY A 82 32.05 -7.90 19.76
CA GLY A 82 30.71 -7.41 19.44
C GLY A 82 30.52 -5.96 19.88
N ALA A 83 29.88 -5.13 19.06
CA ALA A 83 29.79 -3.68 19.30
C ALA A 83 28.82 -3.26 20.43
N LEU A 84 28.01 -4.19 20.95
CA LEU A 84 27.17 -4.14 22.15
C LEU A 84 26.66 -5.58 22.28
N GLY A 85 26.88 -6.22 23.43
CA GLY A 85 26.68 -7.67 23.54
C GLY A 85 25.21 -8.08 23.43
N GLN A 86 25.00 -9.23 22.80
CA GLN A 86 23.69 -9.84 22.63
C GLN A 86 23.17 -10.41 23.95
N PHE A 87 21.85 -10.31 24.06
CA PHE A 87 20.94 -10.65 25.15
C PHE A 87 21.12 -12.07 25.70
N TYR A 88 21.18 -12.20 27.03
CA TYR A 88 20.99 -13.49 27.71
C TYR A 88 19.99 -13.31 28.84
N VAL A 89 18.72 -13.45 28.52
CA VAL A 89 17.69 -13.69 29.53
C VAL A 89 17.77 -15.17 29.89
N ASP A 90 17.85 -15.45 31.19
CA ASP A 90 17.69 -16.79 31.70
C ASP A 90 16.49 -17.45 31.01
N GLN A 91 16.72 -18.52 30.23
CA GLN A 91 15.65 -19.27 29.55
C GLN A 91 14.63 -19.88 30.54
N ARG A 92 14.86 -19.76 31.85
CA ARG A 92 13.95 -20.10 32.95
C ARG A 92 13.17 -18.89 33.47
N LEU A 93 12.91 -17.90 32.63
CA LEU A 93 12.16 -16.74 33.04
C LEU A 93 10.66 -17.04 33.08
N TRP A 94 10.20 -17.24 34.33
CA TRP A 94 8.81 -17.39 34.77
C TRP A 94 8.19 -18.74 34.42
N GLY A 95 8.52 -19.78 35.19
CA GLY A 95 7.79 -21.03 35.18
C GLY A 95 7.97 -21.93 33.96
N PHE A 96 8.38 -21.41 32.79
CA PHE A 96 8.59 -22.18 31.57
C PHE A 96 9.92 -22.93 31.60
N ARG A 97 9.86 -24.26 31.59
CA ARG A 97 11.01 -25.16 31.49
C ARG A 97 10.80 -26.08 30.30
N GLN A 98 11.64 -25.96 29.27
CA GLN A 98 11.66 -26.95 28.18
C GLN A 98 12.23 -28.28 28.69
N VAL A 99 11.57 -29.38 28.34
CA VAL A 99 11.94 -30.74 28.75
C VAL A 99 12.15 -31.60 27.52
N TRP A 100 13.21 -32.40 27.58
CA TRP A 100 13.58 -33.41 26.57
C TRP A 100 13.69 -34.76 27.25
N PHE A 101 13.21 -35.82 26.60
CA PHE A 101 13.39 -37.19 27.10
C PHE A 101 14.64 -37.88 26.56
N GLU A 102 15.15 -37.42 25.42
CA GLU A 102 16.40 -37.91 24.85
C GLU A 102 17.42 -36.77 24.73
N SER A 103 18.70 -37.12 24.78
CA SER A 103 19.78 -36.14 24.62
C SER A 103 19.92 -35.62 23.19
N ASN A 104 19.44 -36.39 22.20
CA ASN A 104 19.43 -36.03 20.79
C ASN A 104 18.19 -36.63 20.10
N PRO A 105 16.98 -36.13 20.41
CA PRO A 105 15.74 -36.68 19.90
C PRO A 105 15.65 -36.48 18.37
N THR A 106 15.03 -37.42 17.66
CA THR A 106 14.64 -37.18 16.28
C THR A 106 13.50 -36.16 16.21
N LYS A 107 13.16 -35.70 15.00
CA LYS A 107 11.99 -34.81 14.82
C LYS A 107 10.70 -35.47 15.32
N ASP A 108 10.50 -36.76 15.02
CA ASP A 108 9.31 -37.50 15.44
C ASP A 108 9.29 -37.77 16.96
N ASP A 109 10.46 -37.86 17.60
CA ASP A 109 10.58 -37.97 19.06
C ASP A 109 10.36 -36.63 19.78
N SER A 110 10.45 -35.52 19.05
CA SER A 110 10.21 -34.17 19.59
C SER A 110 8.77 -33.71 19.35
N ASP A 111 8.07 -34.26 18.36
CA ASP A 111 6.71 -33.85 18.00
C ASP A 111 5.68 -34.50 18.95
N ILE A 112 5.12 -33.73 19.88
CA ILE A 112 4.29 -34.25 20.97
C ILE A 112 2.81 -34.33 20.58
N ASN A 113 2.21 -35.52 20.72
CA ASN A 113 0.79 -35.73 20.43
C ASN A 113 -0.12 -35.54 21.66
N CYS A 114 0.23 -36.15 22.79
CA CYS A 114 -0.58 -36.06 24.01
C CYS A 114 0.21 -36.40 25.28
N PHE A 115 -0.36 -36.00 26.41
CA PHE A 115 0.12 -36.32 27.75
C PHE A 115 -0.97 -37.00 28.57
N PHE A 116 -0.54 -37.78 29.55
CA PHE A 116 -1.43 -38.35 30.56
C PHE A 116 -0.68 -38.62 31.86
N GLU A 117 -1.32 -38.33 32.99
CA GLU A 117 -0.82 -38.66 34.31
C GLU A 117 -1.74 -39.72 34.92
N ASP A 118 -1.20 -40.91 35.17
CA ASP A 118 -1.99 -42.02 35.72
C ASP A 118 -2.21 -41.89 37.22
N ALA A 119 -3.06 -42.75 37.79
CA ALA A 119 -3.39 -42.76 39.22
C ALA A 119 -2.17 -42.99 40.13
N LYS A 120 -1.05 -43.50 39.59
CA LYS A 120 0.22 -43.74 40.30
C LYS A 120 1.24 -42.61 40.09
N ASP A 121 0.78 -41.46 39.60
CA ASP A 121 1.56 -40.26 39.29
C ASP A 121 2.66 -40.51 38.24
N THR A 122 2.47 -41.54 37.40
CA THR A 122 3.37 -41.79 36.27
C THR A 122 2.95 -40.91 35.11
N LEU A 123 3.91 -40.17 34.56
CA LEU A 123 3.72 -39.35 33.38
C LEU A 123 3.94 -40.21 32.13
N TRP A 124 2.92 -40.23 31.27
CA TRP A 124 2.92 -40.83 29.95
C TRP A 124 2.94 -39.74 28.90
N VAL A 125 3.86 -39.84 27.95
CA VAL A 125 4.00 -38.87 26.85
C VAL A 125 4.05 -39.61 25.53
N ALA A 126 3.09 -39.33 24.66
CA ALA A 126 3.09 -39.83 23.30
C ALA A 126 3.65 -38.77 22.35
N THR A 127 4.61 -39.17 21.54
CA THR A 127 5.14 -38.37 20.44
C THR A 127 4.64 -38.92 19.10
N LEU A 128 5.07 -38.34 17.98
CA LEU A 128 4.83 -38.91 16.66
C LEU A 128 5.58 -40.25 16.46
N GLY A 129 6.74 -40.39 17.10
CA GLY A 129 7.60 -41.57 17.02
C GLY A 129 7.37 -42.61 18.11
N ARG A 130 7.51 -42.23 19.39
CA ARG A 130 7.56 -43.15 20.54
C ARG A 130 6.59 -42.76 21.64
N ILE A 131 6.40 -43.69 22.57
CA ILE A 131 5.71 -43.45 23.83
C ILE A 131 6.74 -43.52 24.95
N TYR A 132 6.79 -42.49 25.77
CA TYR A 132 7.65 -42.41 26.94
C TYR A 132 6.82 -42.52 28.22
N ARG A 133 7.42 -43.14 29.24
CA ARG A 133 6.87 -43.24 30.58
C ARG A 133 7.92 -42.82 31.59
N LYS A 134 7.58 -41.88 32.48
CA LYS A 134 8.41 -41.46 33.61
C LYS A 134 7.66 -41.68 34.93
N ARG A 135 8.24 -42.48 35.83
CA ARG A 135 7.67 -42.70 37.17
C ARG A 135 8.10 -41.58 38.13
N PRO A 136 7.28 -41.23 39.13
CA PRO A 136 7.62 -40.15 40.07
C PRO A 136 8.84 -40.47 40.93
N THR A 137 9.08 -41.76 41.22
CA THR A 137 10.18 -42.23 42.08
C THR A 137 11.49 -42.50 41.31
N SER A 138 11.52 -42.27 40.00
CA SER A 138 12.70 -42.56 39.17
C SER A 138 12.95 -41.42 38.19
N ASP A 139 14.21 -41.02 38.06
CA ASP A 139 14.62 -40.14 36.96
C ASP A 139 14.75 -40.87 35.62
N GLU A 140 14.65 -42.21 35.62
CA GLU A 140 14.67 -43.02 34.42
C GLU A 140 13.39 -42.81 33.59
N VAL A 141 13.59 -42.49 32.31
CA VAL A 141 12.54 -42.39 31.31
C VAL A 141 12.63 -43.63 30.43
N LEU A 142 11.53 -44.37 30.33
CA LEU A 142 11.47 -45.61 29.56
C LEU A 142 10.62 -45.43 28.31
N SER A 143 11.09 -45.93 27.17
CA SER A 143 10.26 -46.09 25.98
C SER A 143 9.35 -47.31 26.13
N VAL A 144 8.09 -47.19 25.74
CA VAL A 144 7.08 -48.25 25.83
C VAL A 144 6.82 -48.84 24.44
N SER A 145 6.83 -50.17 24.35
CA SER A 145 6.56 -50.90 23.10
C SER A 145 5.06 -51.08 22.87
N VAL A 146 4.66 -51.08 21.59
CA VAL A 146 3.29 -51.41 21.16
C VAL A 146 3.34 -52.66 20.30
N ALA A 147 2.63 -53.71 20.72
CA ALA A 147 2.63 -55.02 20.07
C ALA A 147 1.63 -55.09 18.90
N ASP A 148 1.67 -54.10 17.99
CA ASP A 148 0.84 -54.06 16.79
C ASP A 148 1.58 -53.35 15.64
N PRO A 149 1.82 -54.03 14.50
CA PRO A 149 2.48 -53.42 13.34
C PRO A 149 1.65 -52.32 12.65
N HIS A 150 0.35 -52.20 12.94
CA HIS A 150 -0.50 -51.14 12.41
C HIS A 150 -0.53 -49.90 13.30
N PHE A 151 0.05 -49.97 14.51
CA PHE A 151 0.20 -48.80 15.36
C PHE A 151 1.05 -47.74 14.64
N ARG A 152 0.62 -46.48 14.73
CA ARG A 152 1.37 -45.36 14.15
C ARG A 152 1.78 -44.37 15.21
N TYR A 153 0.80 -43.80 15.89
CA TYR A 153 0.99 -42.80 16.94
C TYR A 153 -0.22 -42.84 17.88
N ALA A 154 0.02 -42.49 19.14
CA ALA A 154 -1.03 -42.36 20.15
C ALA A 154 -1.53 -40.92 20.19
N LEU A 155 -2.83 -40.75 20.38
CA LEU A 155 -3.52 -39.45 20.40
C LEU A 155 -4.18 -39.15 21.75
N PHE A 156 -4.44 -40.18 22.56
CA PHE A 156 -4.90 -40.03 23.93
C PHE A 156 -4.53 -41.27 24.75
N PHE A 157 -4.50 -41.08 26.06
CA PHE A 157 -4.58 -42.15 27.05
C PHE A 157 -5.82 -41.95 27.91
N PHE A 158 -6.27 -43.03 28.54
CA PHE A 158 -7.42 -43.02 29.44
C PHE A 158 -7.23 -44.14 30.47
N GLU A 159 -7.51 -43.88 31.74
CA GLU A 159 -7.43 -44.90 32.80
C GLU A 159 -8.78 -45.07 33.48
N ASP A 160 -9.13 -46.32 33.74
CA ASP A 160 -10.28 -46.72 34.53
C ASP A 160 -9.96 -47.98 35.35
N ASP A 161 -10.99 -48.56 35.96
CA ASP A 161 -10.87 -49.77 36.78
C ASP A 161 -10.39 -51.01 36.00
N LEU A 162 -10.47 -51.01 34.66
CA LEU A 162 -9.97 -52.10 33.80
C LEU A 162 -8.50 -51.92 33.41
N GLY A 163 -7.92 -50.74 33.67
CA GLY A 163 -6.51 -50.43 33.47
C GLY A 163 -6.27 -49.21 32.60
N LEU A 164 -5.06 -49.12 32.06
CA LEU A 164 -4.65 -48.03 31.18
C LEU A 164 -4.94 -48.36 29.72
N TRP A 165 -5.65 -47.47 29.06
CA TRP A 165 -6.01 -47.52 27.65
C TRP A 165 -5.24 -46.46 26.88
N MET A 166 -5.00 -46.76 25.61
CA MET A 166 -4.38 -45.86 24.65
C MET A 166 -5.16 -45.93 23.34
N GLY A 167 -5.46 -44.79 22.73
CA GLY A 167 -6.02 -44.77 21.39
C GLY A 167 -5.29 -43.81 20.47
N GLY A 168 -5.38 -44.07 19.16
CA GLY A 168 -4.69 -43.27 18.16
C GLY A 168 -4.96 -43.73 16.73
N GLY A 169 -3.98 -43.54 15.85
CA GLY A 169 -4.13 -43.82 14.41
C GLY A 169 -4.36 -45.29 14.05
N GLY A 170 -4.00 -46.22 14.93
CA GLY A 170 -4.10 -47.67 14.72
C GLY A 170 -5.32 -48.35 15.35
N GLY A 171 -6.01 -47.71 16.30
CA GLY A 171 -7.09 -48.34 17.06
C GLY A 171 -7.13 -47.94 18.53
N LEU A 172 -7.85 -48.75 19.31
CA LEU A 172 -7.83 -48.75 20.78
C LEU A 172 -6.97 -49.92 21.28
N TYR A 173 -6.14 -49.64 22.27
CA TYR A 173 -5.21 -50.56 22.90
C TYR A 173 -5.36 -50.51 24.42
N ARG A 174 -5.04 -51.63 25.08
CA ARG A 174 -4.99 -51.72 26.55
C ARG A 174 -3.61 -52.17 26.99
N LEU A 175 -3.11 -51.60 28.08
CA LEU A 175 -1.83 -51.97 28.66
C LEU A 175 -1.95 -53.32 29.37
N GLU A 176 -1.13 -54.28 28.98
CA GLU A 176 -0.98 -55.58 29.64
C GLU A 176 0.50 -55.82 29.94
N GLY A 177 0.87 -55.83 31.22
CA GLY A 177 2.28 -55.83 31.62
C GLY A 177 2.94 -54.49 31.29
N ASP A 178 3.93 -54.51 30.39
CA ASP A 178 4.64 -53.31 29.89
C ASP A 178 4.40 -53.08 28.38
N GLU A 179 3.44 -53.78 27.76
CA GLU A 179 3.11 -53.63 26.34
C GLU A 179 1.63 -53.26 26.13
N PHE A 180 1.36 -52.43 25.12
CA PHE A 180 0.00 -52.14 24.67
C PHE A 180 -0.48 -53.17 23.65
N ILE A 181 -1.64 -53.78 23.92
CA ILE A 181 -2.27 -54.82 23.10
C ILE A 181 -3.57 -54.27 22.47
N GLY A 182 -3.76 -54.51 21.17
CA GLY A 182 -4.90 -54.00 20.41
C GLY A 182 -6.23 -54.67 20.79
N VAL A 183 -7.24 -53.86 21.13
CA VAL A 183 -8.59 -54.29 21.49
C VAL A 183 -9.62 -53.93 20.41
N LEU A 184 -9.41 -52.78 19.74
CA LEU A 184 -10.25 -52.33 18.62
C LEU A 184 -9.36 -51.76 17.50
N PRO A 185 -8.76 -52.60 16.65
CA PRO A 185 -7.84 -52.17 15.60
C PRO A 185 -8.55 -51.45 14.45
N ASN A 186 -7.78 -50.71 13.64
CA ASN A 186 -8.22 -50.01 12.42
C ASN A 186 -9.30 -48.94 12.66
N LYS A 187 -9.21 -48.24 13.79
CA LYS A 187 -10.05 -47.08 14.13
C LYS A 187 -9.16 -45.91 14.50
N GLN A 188 -9.29 -44.79 13.79
CA GLN A 188 -8.59 -43.56 14.17
C GLN A 188 -9.34 -42.87 15.31
N LEU A 189 -8.90 -43.09 16.54
CA LEU A 189 -9.56 -42.59 17.73
C LEU A 189 -8.80 -41.38 18.30
N LYS A 190 -9.55 -40.38 18.74
CA LYS A 190 -9.05 -39.14 19.35
C LYS A 190 -9.39 -39.03 20.83
N LYS A 191 -10.49 -39.65 21.29
CA LYS A 191 -10.89 -39.58 22.69
C LYS A 191 -11.77 -40.75 23.11
N MET A 192 -11.74 -41.07 24.40
CA MET A 192 -12.56 -42.08 25.06
C MET A 192 -13.11 -41.52 26.38
N LEU A 193 -14.38 -41.80 26.69
CA LEU A 193 -15.02 -41.44 27.96
C LEU A 193 -15.98 -42.56 28.40
N PRO A 194 -16.18 -42.79 29.70
CA PRO A 194 -17.15 -43.76 30.18
C PRO A 194 -18.57 -43.31 29.80
N ASN A 195 -19.45 -44.26 29.44
CA ASN A 195 -20.84 -43.98 29.08
C ASN A 195 -21.84 -44.09 30.25
N GLY A 196 -21.38 -44.48 31.44
CA GLY A 196 -22.21 -44.68 32.64
C GLY A 196 -23.03 -45.98 32.66
N GLN A 197 -22.92 -46.82 31.63
CA GLN A 197 -23.66 -48.09 31.47
C GLN A 197 -22.72 -49.30 31.31
N GLY A 198 -21.51 -49.22 31.85
CA GLY A 198 -20.49 -50.28 31.73
C GLY A 198 -19.79 -50.34 30.36
N GLY A 199 -19.89 -49.28 29.55
CA GLY A 199 -19.15 -49.12 28.30
C GLY A 199 -18.58 -47.72 28.13
N TYR A 200 -18.25 -47.38 26.89
CA TYR A 200 -17.51 -46.18 26.54
C TYR A 200 -18.10 -45.48 25.33
N PHE A 201 -18.05 -44.16 25.37
CA PHE A 201 -18.08 -43.33 24.19
C PHE A 201 -16.68 -43.28 23.58
N LEU A 202 -16.58 -43.57 22.29
CA LEU A 202 -15.36 -43.46 21.50
C LEU A 202 -15.58 -42.43 20.39
N ALA A 203 -14.66 -41.48 20.28
CA ALA A 203 -14.70 -40.41 19.30
C ALA A 203 -13.41 -40.39 18.48
N GLY A 204 -13.49 -40.05 17.21
CA GLY A 204 -12.38 -40.15 16.29
C GLY A 204 -12.55 -39.38 14.99
N LEU A 205 -11.63 -39.63 14.06
CA LEU A 205 -11.62 -38.98 12.75
C LEU A 205 -12.45 -39.82 11.75
N GLY A 206 -13.59 -39.27 11.33
CA GLY A 206 -14.43 -39.80 10.26
C GLY A 206 -15.35 -40.96 10.63
N GLN A 207 -15.43 -41.33 11.92
CA GLN A 207 -16.25 -42.46 12.39
C GLN A 207 -17.48 -42.03 13.21
N GLY A 208 -17.59 -40.73 13.51
CA GLY A 208 -18.62 -40.20 14.40
C GLY A 208 -18.42 -40.61 15.86
N LEU A 209 -19.51 -40.64 16.62
CA LEU A 209 -19.53 -41.02 18.04
C LEU A 209 -19.97 -42.48 18.16
N MET A 210 -19.08 -43.35 18.62
CA MET A 210 -19.34 -44.77 18.84
C MET A 210 -19.64 -45.07 20.30
N VAL A 211 -20.57 -45.98 20.55
CA VAL A 211 -20.85 -46.58 21.86
C VAL A 211 -20.35 -48.02 21.81
N TRP A 212 -19.38 -48.33 22.65
CA TRP A 212 -18.65 -49.61 22.62
C TRP A 212 -18.42 -50.12 24.04
N SER A 213 -18.45 -51.45 24.23
CA SER A 213 -18.00 -52.09 25.48
C SER A 213 -17.10 -53.30 25.18
N PRO A 214 -16.19 -53.68 26.09
CA PRO A 214 -15.36 -54.86 25.91
C PRO A 214 -16.17 -56.16 25.78
N GLU A 215 -17.29 -56.26 26.50
CA GLU A 215 -18.12 -57.47 26.52
C GLU A 215 -19.05 -57.59 25.31
N GLN A 216 -19.67 -56.48 24.88
CA GLN A 216 -20.70 -56.49 23.83
C GLN A 216 -20.21 -55.95 22.49
N GLY A 217 -18.97 -55.46 22.41
CA GLY A 217 -18.44 -54.82 21.22
C GLY A 217 -19.12 -53.49 20.89
N LEU A 218 -19.18 -53.17 19.59
CA LEU A 218 -19.79 -51.92 19.10
C LEU A 218 -21.32 -52.03 19.14
N GLN A 219 -21.96 -51.17 19.92
CA GLN A 219 -23.40 -51.18 20.16
C GLN A 219 -24.16 -50.19 19.27
N LYS A 220 -23.63 -48.97 19.12
CA LYS A 220 -24.29 -47.89 18.36
C LYS A 220 -23.26 -46.90 17.82
N THR A 221 -23.55 -46.29 16.68
CA THR A 221 -22.75 -45.19 16.13
C THR A 221 -23.67 -44.05 15.73
N TYR A 222 -23.34 -42.83 16.14
CA TYR A 222 -23.96 -41.61 15.67
C TYR A 222 -23.06 -40.97 14.62
N THR A 223 -23.62 -40.69 13.44
CA THR A 223 -22.92 -40.08 12.31
C THR A 223 -23.69 -38.88 11.77
N SER A 224 -23.10 -38.14 10.84
CA SER A 224 -23.74 -37.06 10.09
C SER A 224 -24.96 -37.50 9.29
N THR A 225 -25.06 -38.79 8.97
CA THR A 225 -26.17 -39.40 8.24
C THR A 225 -27.26 -39.97 9.16
N THR A 226 -27.02 -40.04 10.48
CA THR A 226 -28.07 -40.47 11.42
C THR A 226 -29.15 -39.40 11.58
N PRO A 227 -30.44 -39.77 11.77
CA PRO A 227 -31.48 -38.82 12.15
C PRO A 227 -31.11 -38.13 13.46
N GLN A 228 -31.16 -36.79 13.49
CA GLN A 228 -30.61 -35.99 14.61
C GLN A 228 -29.13 -36.33 14.85
N GLY A 229 -28.36 -36.38 13.77
CA GLY A 229 -26.95 -36.77 13.75
C GLY A 229 -25.97 -35.64 14.04
N LEU A 230 -24.69 -35.97 13.90
CA LEU A 230 -23.59 -35.03 14.11
C LEU A 230 -23.52 -33.96 13.01
N PRO A 231 -23.04 -32.74 13.32
CA PRO A 231 -22.65 -31.77 12.30
C PRO A 231 -21.55 -32.31 11.36
N ASN A 232 -20.63 -33.13 11.91
CA ASN A 232 -19.56 -33.78 11.17
C ASN A 232 -19.07 -35.05 11.89
N ASP A 233 -18.58 -36.03 11.13
CA ASP A 233 -18.09 -37.32 11.64
C ASP A 233 -16.66 -37.26 12.22
N HIS A 234 -15.97 -36.13 12.11
CA HIS A 234 -14.69 -35.88 12.76
C HIS A 234 -14.92 -35.17 14.08
N ILE A 235 -14.70 -35.88 15.20
CA ILE A 235 -14.85 -35.35 16.55
C ILE A 235 -13.45 -35.20 17.15
N PHE A 236 -13.10 -33.98 17.55
CA PHE A 236 -11.80 -33.64 18.11
C PHE A 236 -11.78 -33.67 19.63
N ASP A 237 -12.87 -33.22 20.27
CA ASP A 237 -12.99 -33.20 21.72
C ASP A 237 -14.40 -33.57 22.18
N MET A 238 -14.50 -34.11 23.40
CA MET A 238 -15.76 -34.40 24.05
C MET A 238 -15.66 -34.25 25.57
N ARG A 239 -16.71 -33.71 26.21
CA ARG A 239 -16.76 -33.42 27.65
C ARG A 239 -18.18 -33.55 28.18
N PHE A 240 -18.33 -34.09 29.38
CA PHE A 240 -19.60 -34.03 30.11
C PHE A 240 -19.73 -32.68 30.82
N ASP A 241 -20.95 -32.12 30.82
CA ASP A 241 -21.30 -31.03 31.73
C ASP A 241 -21.93 -31.56 33.04
N SER A 242 -22.24 -30.65 33.96
CA SER A 242 -22.86 -30.96 35.25
C SER A 242 -24.28 -31.54 35.15
N LEU A 243 -24.94 -31.41 33.98
CA LEU A 243 -26.27 -31.94 33.71
C LEU A 243 -26.22 -33.34 33.06
N GLY A 244 -25.02 -33.89 32.86
CA GLY A 244 -24.81 -35.21 32.23
C GLY A 244 -24.93 -35.19 30.71
N ARG A 245 -24.94 -34.01 30.07
CA ARG A 245 -24.90 -33.91 28.60
C ARG A 245 -23.48 -34.06 28.11
N LEU A 246 -23.29 -34.85 27.05
CA LEU A 246 -21.98 -35.03 26.42
C LEU A 246 -21.83 -34.03 25.27
N TRP A 247 -21.01 -33.00 25.48
CA TRP A 247 -20.63 -32.02 24.47
C TRP A 247 -19.59 -32.59 23.52
N LEU A 248 -19.72 -32.27 22.24
CA LEU A 248 -18.96 -32.83 21.12
C LEU A 248 -18.46 -31.70 20.23
N GLY A 249 -17.14 -31.46 20.22
CA GLY A 249 -16.49 -30.57 19.29
C GLY A 249 -16.18 -31.30 17.99
N THR A 250 -16.81 -30.90 16.88
CA THR A 250 -16.61 -31.53 15.57
C THR A 250 -15.95 -30.57 14.57
N ARG A 251 -15.49 -31.12 13.44
CA ARG A 251 -14.98 -30.31 12.32
C ARG A 251 -16.03 -29.39 11.69
N GLY A 252 -17.31 -29.70 11.83
CA GLY A 252 -18.42 -28.96 11.20
C GLY A 252 -19.26 -28.15 12.19
N GLY A 253 -18.90 -28.12 13.47
CA GLY A 253 -19.64 -27.40 14.50
C GLY A 253 -19.64 -28.09 15.85
N LEU A 254 -20.32 -27.46 16.80
CA LEU A 254 -20.54 -27.99 18.13
C LEU A 254 -21.83 -28.81 18.16
N ALA A 255 -21.87 -29.88 18.95
CA ALA A 255 -23.08 -30.63 19.24
C ALA A 255 -23.11 -31.10 20.69
N ALA A 256 -24.28 -31.49 21.17
CA ALA A 256 -24.43 -32.12 22.48
C ALA A 256 -25.34 -33.35 22.38
N LEU A 257 -24.94 -34.45 22.99
CA LEU A 257 -25.78 -35.63 23.18
C LEU A 257 -26.61 -35.43 24.45
N GLN A 258 -27.91 -35.33 24.27
CA GLN A 258 -28.87 -35.21 25.37
C GLN A 258 -29.10 -36.60 26.01
N PRO A 259 -28.89 -36.76 27.34
CA PRO A 259 -29.20 -38.01 28.02
C PRO A 259 -30.71 -38.21 28.14
N GLY A 260 -31.14 -39.46 28.18
CA GLY A 260 -32.54 -39.84 28.33
C GLY A 260 -32.80 -41.30 27.94
N PRO A 261 -34.07 -41.74 27.93
CA PRO A 261 -34.45 -43.08 27.45
C PRO A 261 -34.05 -43.30 25.99
N GLU A 262 -34.13 -42.25 25.17
CA GLU A 262 -33.66 -42.21 23.79
C GLU A 262 -32.65 -41.07 23.63
N PRO A 263 -31.35 -41.33 23.84
CA PRO A 263 -30.30 -40.34 23.66
C PRO A 263 -30.21 -39.90 22.18
N HIS A 264 -30.14 -38.60 21.97
CA HIS A 264 -30.08 -37.99 20.64
C HIS A 264 -29.14 -36.79 20.61
N ILE A 265 -28.60 -36.48 19.42
CA ILE A 265 -27.65 -35.38 19.24
C ILE A 265 -28.40 -34.11 18.85
N VAL A 266 -28.01 -33.01 19.47
CA VAL A 266 -28.50 -31.66 19.17
C VAL A 266 -27.32 -30.84 18.64
N PRO A 267 -27.28 -30.53 17.34
CA PRO A 267 -26.33 -29.58 16.76
C PRO A 267 -26.54 -28.17 17.33
N ILE A 268 -25.44 -27.47 17.60
CA ILE A 268 -25.42 -26.08 18.05
C ILE A 268 -24.75 -25.23 16.95
N PRO A 269 -25.54 -24.57 16.07
CA PRO A 269 -24.99 -23.80 14.96
C PRO A 269 -24.31 -22.51 15.44
N PHE A 270 -23.29 -22.09 14.70
CA PHE A 270 -22.77 -20.73 14.79
C PHE A 270 -23.41 -19.87 13.69
N GLU A 271 -24.06 -18.77 14.08
CA GLU A 271 -24.62 -17.78 13.17
C GLU A 271 -23.70 -16.55 13.15
N SER A 272 -23.27 -16.13 11.95
CA SER A 272 -22.45 -14.93 11.77
C SER A 272 -23.17 -13.70 12.32
N PRO A 273 -22.55 -12.89 13.20
CA PRO A 273 -23.14 -11.66 13.68
C PRO A 273 -23.42 -10.63 12.58
N GLU A 274 -22.63 -10.65 11.50
CA GLU A 274 -22.72 -9.68 10.41
C GLU A 274 -23.79 -10.04 9.38
N THR A 275 -23.90 -11.32 9.03
CA THR A 275 -24.75 -11.79 7.93
C THR A 275 -25.94 -12.63 8.38
N GLY A 276 -25.95 -13.11 9.62
CA GLY A 276 -26.92 -14.08 10.13
C GLY A 276 -26.79 -15.49 9.54
N ALA A 277 -25.82 -15.72 8.64
CA ALA A 277 -25.63 -17.02 8.00
C ALA A 277 -25.03 -18.04 8.98
N VAL A 278 -25.52 -19.28 8.92
CA VAL A 278 -24.92 -20.40 9.67
C VAL A 278 -23.58 -20.76 9.01
N MET A 279 -22.51 -20.72 9.79
CA MET A 279 -21.15 -20.97 9.33
C MET A 279 -20.59 -22.22 10.01
N PRO A 280 -19.91 -23.13 9.28
CA PRO A 280 -19.22 -24.26 9.90
C PRO A 280 -18.06 -23.75 10.76
N ILE A 281 -17.87 -24.36 11.92
CA ILE A 281 -16.74 -24.06 12.81
C ILE A 281 -15.98 -25.34 13.15
N GLU A 282 -14.66 -25.31 12.98
CA GLU A 282 -13.81 -26.46 13.30
C GLU A 282 -13.43 -26.40 14.79
N CYS A 283 -14.16 -27.15 15.62
CA CYS A 283 -14.02 -27.15 17.07
C CYS A 283 -12.81 -28.00 17.50
N GLN A 284 -11.82 -27.40 18.18
CA GLN A 284 -10.59 -28.09 18.56
C GLN A 284 -10.62 -28.61 20.01
N SER A 285 -11.01 -27.77 20.98
CA SER A 285 -11.05 -28.17 22.39
C SER A 285 -12.11 -27.41 23.19
N LEU A 286 -12.67 -28.09 24.19
CA LEU A 286 -13.74 -27.62 25.05
C LEU A 286 -13.29 -27.55 26.51
N LEU A 287 -13.53 -26.40 27.14
CA LEU A 287 -13.46 -26.20 28.58
C LEU A 287 -14.85 -25.84 29.09
N LEU A 288 -15.41 -26.66 30.00
CA LEU A 288 -16.73 -26.47 30.57
C LEU A 288 -16.59 -26.11 32.06
N ARG A 289 -17.10 -24.96 32.48
CA ARG A 289 -17.34 -24.60 33.89
C ARG A 289 -18.82 -24.69 34.21
N GLN A 290 -19.24 -24.42 35.44
CA GLN A 290 -20.64 -24.61 35.86
C GLN A 290 -21.66 -23.86 34.96
N ASP A 291 -21.41 -22.59 34.63
CA ASP A 291 -22.37 -21.75 33.89
C ASP A 291 -21.91 -21.35 32.49
N GLN A 292 -20.63 -21.55 32.17
CA GLN A 292 -20.00 -21.04 30.96
C GLN A 292 -19.04 -22.07 30.38
N ALA A 293 -18.97 -22.09 29.06
CA ALA A 293 -18.03 -22.89 28.31
C ALA A 293 -17.20 -22.03 27.37
N TRP A 294 -15.99 -22.52 27.10
CA TRP A 294 -15.06 -21.99 26.12
C TRP A 294 -14.77 -23.05 25.08
N LEU A 295 -14.68 -22.60 23.83
CA LEU A 295 -14.42 -23.44 22.67
C LEU A 295 -13.28 -22.81 21.87
N SER A 296 -12.14 -23.49 21.81
CA SER A 296 -11.08 -23.16 20.84
C SER A 296 -11.46 -23.69 19.47
N THR A 297 -11.13 -22.93 18.42
CA THR A 297 -11.41 -23.33 17.03
C THR A 297 -10.17 -23.19 16.16
N TYR A 298 -10.16 -23.95 15.06
CA TYR A 298 -9.19 -23.78 14.00
C TYR A 298 -9.74 -22.81 12.94
N GLY A 299 -9.23 -21.58 12.94
CA GLY A 299 -9.51 -20.58 11.90
C GLY A 299 -10.53 -19.51 12.28
N GLN A 300 -11.21 -19.61 13.42
CA GLN A 300 -12.21 -18.62 13.87
C GLN A 300 -12.00 -18.14 15.32
N GLY A 301 -10.89 -18.52 15.96
CA GLY A 301 -10.52 -18.04 17.29
C GLY A 301 -11.29 -18.71 18.44
N LEU A 302 -11.57 -17.95 19.48
CA LEU A 302 -12.17 -18.44 20.72
C LEU A 302 -13.66 -18.10 20.76
N PHE A 303 -14.49 -19.08 21.10
CA PHE A 303 -15.92 -18.87 21.34
C PHE A 303 -16.27 -19.10 22.80
N THR A 304 -17.31 -18.41 23.27
CA THR A 304 -17.92 -18.62 24.57
C THR A 304 -19.41 -18.85 24.45
N PHE A 305 -19.97 -19.66 25.34
CA PHE A 305 -21.41 -19.89 25.39
C PHE A 305 -21.87 -20.29 26.81
N PRO A 306 -23.11 -19.96 27.18
CA PRO A 306 -23.64 -20.34 28.48
C PRO A 306 -24.11 -21.80 28.48
N LEU A 307 -23.92 -22.49 29.60
CA LEU A 307 -24.42 -23.86 29.81
C LEU A 307 -25.83 -23.80 30.42
N LYS A 308 -26.80 -23.33 29.64
CA LYS A 308 -28.22 -23.26 30.04
C LYS A 308 -28.88 -24.63 30.10
N ALA A 309 -30.06 -24.71 30.72
CA ALA A 309 -30.88 -25.93 30.79
C ALA A 309 -31.37 -26.43 29.41
N ASP A 310 -31.80 -25.54 28.50
CA ASP A 310 -32.22 -25.91 27.14
C ASP A 310 -31.09 -25.67 26.11
N LEU A 311 -30.75 -26.71 25.33
CA LEU A 311 -29.73 -26.69 24.29
C LEU A 311 -30.11 -25.79 23.11
N LYS A 312 -31.41 -25.63 22.81
CA LYS A 312 -31.89 -24.88 21.64
C LYS A 312 -31.64 -23.37 21.75
N ASP A 313 -31.49 -22.89 22.98
CA ASP A 313 -31.27 -21.48 23.29
C ASP A 313 -29.79 -21.08 23.34
N ILE A 314 -28.89 -22.05 23.14
CA ILE A 314 -27.45 -21.82 23.19
C ILE A 314 -27.01 -21.16 21.88
N ARG A 315 -26.23 -20.10 22.01
CA ARG A 315 -25.62 -19.37 20.90
C ARG A 315 -24.15 -19.16 21.18
N LEU A 316 -23.33 -19.50 20.20
CA LEU A 316 -21.88 -19.33 20.25
C LEU A 316 -21.54 -17.86 20.02
N LYS A 317 -20.77 -17.27 20.94
CA LYS A 317 -20.34 -15.87 20.85
C LYS A 317 -18.83 -15.82 20.62
N PRO A 318 -18.35 -15.25 19.50
CA PRO A 318 -16.92 -15.06 19.28
C PRO A 318 -16.35 -14.08 20.31
N SER A 319 -15.19 -14.41 20.86
CA SER A 319 -14.44 -13.55 21.77
C SER A 319 -13.89 -12.33 21.03
N GLN A 320 -13.86 -11.18 21.70
CA GLN A 320 -13.24 -9.95 21.19
C GLN A 320 -11.78 -9.79 21.65
N LEU A 321 -11.21 -10.84 22.24
CA LEU A 321 -9.82 -10.84 22.69
C LEU A 321 -8.86 -10.76 21.49
N PRO A 322 -7.77 -9.98 21.60
CA PRO A 322 -6.86 -9.70 20.50
C PRO A 322 -5.85 -10.84 20.29
N PHE A 323 -6.32 -12.04 19.95
CA PHE A 323 -5.42 -13.13 19.56
C PHE A 323 -4.70 -12.78 18.24
N PRO A 324 -3.38 -12.99 18.14
CA PRO A 324 -2.65 -12.75 16.90
C PRO A 324 -2.89 -13.82 15.83
N THR A 325 -3.54 -14.93 16.20
CA THR A 325 -3.93 -16.02 15.29
C THR A 325 -5.34 -16.51 15.62
N PRO A 326 -6.16 -16.87 14.61
CA PRO A 326 -7.44 -17.51 14.85
C PRO A 326 -7.33 -19.04 15.02
N ASN A 327 -6.14 -19.63 14.91
CA ASN A 327 -5.92 -21.07 15.05
C ASN A 327 -5.55 -21.43 16.49
N LEU A 328 -6.57 -21.70 17.31
CA LEU A 328 -6.42 -22.07 18.71
C LEU A 328 -6.57 -23.59 18.86
N MET A 329 -5.63 -24.21 19.57
CA MET A 329 -5.49 -25.66 19.63
C MET A 329 -6.19 -26.22 20.87
N THR A 330 -5.53 -26.18 22.03
CA THR A 330 -6.07 -26.77 23.27
C THR A 330 -6.27 -25.71 24.33
N ILE A 331 -7.38 -25.85 25.05
CA ILE A 331 -7.71 -25.01 26.20
C ILE A 331 -7.60 -25.83 27.48
N ALA A 332 -6.93 -25.26 28.48
CA ALA A 332 -6.73 -25.87 29.78
C ALA A 332 -6.92 -24.84 30.89
N GLU A 333 -7.12 -25.33 32.10
CA GLU A 333 -7.27 -24.53 33.31
C GLU A 333 -6.18 -24.93 34.29
N ASP A 334 -5.52 -23.94 34.90
CA ASP A 334 -4.53 -24.20 35.95
C ASP A 334 -5.15 -24.32 37.34
N SER A 335 -4.30 -24.62 38.34
CA SER A 335 -4.69 -24.73 39.74
C SER A 335 -5.25 -23.43 40.35
N GLN A 336 -4.99 -22.28 39.71
CA GLN A 336 -5.50 -20.96 40.10
C GLN A 336 -6.72 -20.54 39.29
N GLN A 337 -7.35 -21.47 38.56
CA GLN A 337 -8.50 -21.23 37.69
C GLN A 337 -8.24 -20.20 36.58
N GLN A 338 -6.98 -19.99 36.17
CA GLN A 338 -6.67 -19.22 34.98
C GLN A 338 -6.78 -20.11 33.74
N ILE A 339 -7.30 -19.52 32.67
CA ILE A 339 -7.49 -20.22 31.40
C ILE A 339 -6.25 -20.02 30.54
N TRP A 340 -5.72 -21.13 30.07
CA TRP A 340 -4.57 -21.21 29.17
C TRP A 340 -4.99 -21.80 27.83
N ILE A 341 -4.47 -21.24 26.74
CA ILE A 341 -4.84 -21.61 25.38
C ILE A 341 -3.57 -21.72 24.54
N SER A 342 -3.30 -22.91 23.99
CA SER A 342 -2.21 -23.12 23.03
C SER A 342 -2.68 -22.78 21.60
N SER A 343 -1.75 -22.43 20.71
CA SER A 343 -2.04 -22.02 19.33
C SER A 343 -0.91 -22.40 18.37
N LEU A 344 -1.05 -22.06 17.09
CA LEU A 344 0.03 -22.16 16.11
C LEU A 344 1.07 -21.01 16.18
N LEU A 345 0.87 -19.97 17.00
CA LEU A 345 1.80 -18.82 17.11
C LEU A 345 2.29 -18.52 18.54
N GLY A 346 1.85 -19.28 19.54
CA GLY A 346 2.27 -19.09 20.91
C GLY A 346 1.31 -19.69 21.92
N LEU A 347 1.60 -19.46 23.19
CA LEU A 347 0.77 -19.84 24.32
C LEU A 347 0.15 -18.60 24.93
N PHE A 348 -1.13 -18.65 25.29
CA PHE A 348 -1.84 -17.51 25.83
C PHE A 348 -2.49 -17.82 27.17
N ARG A 349 -2.44 -16.86 28.10
CA ARG A 349 -3.18 -16.87 29.36
C ARG A 349 -4.22 -15.75 29.35
N LEU A 350 -5.45 -16.07 29.73
CA LEU A 350 -6.46 -15.06 30.01
C LEU A 350 -6.19 -14.42 31.37
N ASN A 351 -6.31 -13.10 31.47
CA ASN A 351 -6.21 -12.41 32.75
C ASN A 351 -7.38 -12.78 33.68
N SER A 352 -7.29 -12.42 34.97
CA SER A 352 -8.23 -12.89 35.99
C SER A 352 -9.69 -12.47 35.78
N ASN A 353 -9.94 -11.37 35.05
CA ASN A 353 -11.29 -10.94 34.66
C ASN A 353 -11.71 -11.42 33.27
N GLN A 354 -10.86 -12.19 32.58
CA GLN A 354 -11.06 -12.77 31.25
C GLN A 354 -11.33 -11.76 30.13
N THR A 355 -10.91 -10.50 30.31
CA THR A 355 -11.06 -9.43 29.31
C THR A 355 -9.75 -9.08 28.61
N GLY A 356 -8.63 -9.62 29.06
CA GLY A 356 -7.30 -9.35 28.56
C GLY A 356 -6.54 -10.63 28.29
N LEU A 357 -5.58 -10.52 27.38
CA LEU A 357 -4.78 -11.64 26.90
C LEU A 357 -3.31 -11.37 27.21
N GLN A 358 -2.62 -12.37 27.72
CA GLN A 358 -1.17 -12.35 27.86
C GLN A 358 -0.59 -13.49 27.02
N GLY A 359 0.13 -13.11 25.96
CA GLY A 359 0.83 -14.04 25.08
C GLY A 359 2.27 -14.29 25.50
N PHE A 360 2.69 -15.55 25.36
CA PHE A 360 4.04 -16.06 25.58
C PHE A 360 4.52 -16.71 24.28
N PHE A 361 5.79 -16.48 23.95
CA PHE A 361 6.40 -16.87 22.67
C PHE A 361 7.74 -17.58 22.89
N ARG A 362 8.40 -18.02 21.81
CA ARG A 362 9.68 -18.73 21.84
C ARG A 362 10.75 -17.98 22.63
N ALA A 363 10.85 -16.65 22.47
CA ALA A 363 11.80 -15.84 23.25
C ALA A 363 11.44 -15.71 24.75
N ASP A 364 10.27 -16.21 25.17
CA ASP A 364 9.87 -16.37 26.56
C ASP A 364 10.30 -17.71 27.18
N GLY A 365 10.91 -18.61 26.39
CA GLY A 365 11.39 -19.92 26.85
C GLY A 365 10.50 -21.09 26.41
N LEU A 366 9.55 -20.84 25.50
CA LEU A 366 8.74 -21.90 24.89
C LEU A 366 9.57 -22.77 23.93
N GLN A 367 9.19 -24.03 23.78
CA GLN A 367 9.83 -25.01 22.91
C GLN A 367 9.86 -24.57 21.43
N ASP A 368 8.77 -23.94 21.03
CA ASP A 368 8.52 -23.26 19.78
C ASP A 368 7.27 -22.37 19.97
N ASN A 369 6.91 -21.56 18.98
CA ASN A 369 5.63 -20.87 18.93
C ASN A 369 4.49 -21.81 18.50
N GLU A 370 4.80 -22.89 17.79
CA GLU A 370 3.79 -23.84 17.30
C GLU A 370 3.52 -24.97 18.31
N PHE A 371 2.26 -25.08 18.73
CA PHE A 371 1.78 -26.12 19.66
C PHE A 371 0.80 -27.09 18.99
N ASN A 372 0.79 -28.33 19.48
CA ASN A 372 -0.06 -29.38 18.95
C ASN A 372 -1.39 -29.48 19.72
N GLY A 373 -2.45 -29.87 19.00
CA GLY A 373 -3.77 -30.11 19.57
C GLY A 373 -3.83 -31.44 20.32
N GLY A 374 -4.16 -31.40 21.60
CA GLY A 374 -4.20 -32.57 22.51
C GLY A 374 -2.97 -32.71 23.40
N ALA A 375 -1.90 -31.95 23.11
CA ALA A 375 -0.67 -31.92 23.89
C ALA A 375 -0.72 -30.85 24.98
N PHE A 376 -1.74 -30.88 25.84
CA PHE A 376 -1.85 -29.95 26.98
C PHE A 376 -2.52 -30.66 28.17
N LEU A 377 -1.83 -30.75 29.29
CA LEU A 377 -2.32 -31.33 30.54
C LEU A 377 -1.99 -30.44 31.75
N ALA A 378 -2.94 -30.30 32.67
CA ALA A 378 -2.68 -29.84 34.03
C ALA A 378 -2.35 -31.04 34.91
N LEU A 379 -1.17 -31.03 35.54
CA LEU A 379 -0.70 -32.09 36.42
C LEU A 379 -1.30 -31.94 37.82
N LYS A 380 -1.32 -33.05 38.57
CA LYS A 380 -1.83 -33.10 39.95
C LYS A 380 -1.09 -32.17 40.91
N ASP A 381 0.19 -31.88 40.65
CA ASP A 381 1.00 -30.95 41.42
C ASP A 381 0.67 -29.47 41.15
N GLY A 382 -0.25 -29.19 40.21
CA GLY A 382 -0.67 -27.85 39.82
C GLY A 382 0.17 -27.21 38.73
N SER A 383 1.25 -27.87 38.29
CA SER A 383 2.00 -27.45 37.11
C SER A 383 1.25 -27.81 35.82
N LEU A 384 1.58 -27.13 34.74
CA LEU A 384 1.05 -27.42 33.41
C LEU A 384 2.15 -28.02 32.54
N ILE A 385 1.77 -28.92 31.63
CA ILE A 385 2.64 -29.36 30.55
C ILE A 385 1.96 -29.12 29.21
N VAL A 386 2.70 -28.52 28.28
CA VAL A 386 2.21 -28.16 26.96
C VAL A 386 3.25 -28.48 25.89
N GLY A 387 2.85 -29.23 24.87
CA GLY A 387 3.72 -29.82 23.86
C GLY A 387 3.44 -29.31 22.45
N GLY A 388 4.46 -29.35 21.62
CA GLY A 388 4.38 -28.96 20.22
C GLY A 388 5.37 -29.75 19.38
N ILE A 389 5.84 -29.13 18.32
CA ILE A 389 6.68 -29.77 17.30
C ILE A 389 8.14 -30.01 17.72
N ASN A 390 8.55 -29.44 18.85
CA ASN A 390 9.95 -29.40 19.31
C ASN A 390 10.08 -29.68 20.82
N GLY A 391 9.35 -30.68 21.30
CA GLY A 391 9.29 -31.11 22.68
C GLY A 391 8.15 -30.43 23.42
N PHE A 392 8.33 -30.23 24.72
CA PHE A 392 7.30 -29.62 25.57
C PHE A 392 7.87 -28.74 26.65
N ASN A 393 7.02 -27.83 27.13
CA ASN A 393 7.28 -27.00 28.28
C ASN A 393 6.52 -27.55 29.48
N GLN A 394 7.21 -27.69 30.60
CA GLN A 394 6.59 -27.69 31.92
C GLN A 394 6.50 -26.25 32.42
N ILE A 395 5.36 -25.87 32.96
CA ILE A 395 5.02 -24.50 33.33
C ILE A 395 4.57 -24.51 34.78
N GLN A 396 5.17 -23.66 35.60
CA GLN A 396 4.72 -23.40 36.98
C GLN A 396 3.94 -22.08 37.03
N PRO A 397 2.60 -22.09 36.93
CA PRO A 397 1.81 -20.88 36.68
C PRO A 397 1.96 -19.80 37.74
N GLU A 398 2.14 -20.18 39.01
CA GLU A 398 2.30 -19.26 40.14
C GLU A 398 3.60 -18.45 40.11
N THR A 399 4.60 -18.92 39.38
CA THR A 399 5.87 -18.19 39.22
C THR A 399 5.81 -17.15 38.10
N ILE A 400 4.71 -17.12 37.35
CA ILE A 400 4.49 -16.20 36.24
C ILE A 400 3.82 -14.92 36.74
N PRO A 401 4.46 -13.75 36.58
CA PRO A 401 3.89 -12.48 37.00
C PRO A 401 2.47 -12.28 36.46
N GLN A 402 1.55 -11.90 37.33
CA GLN A 402 0.13 -11.67 36.98
C GLN A 402 -0.07 -10.39 36.15
N GLN A 403 0.82 -9.40 36.28
CA GLN A 403 0.83 -8.18 35.49
C GLN A 403 2.19 -8.03 34.80
N VAL A 404 2.16 -7.86 33.48
CA VAL A 404 3.34 -7.50 32.69
C VAL A 404 3.36 -6.00 32.56
N GLU A 405 4.47 -5.37 32.91
CA GLU A 405 4.67 -3.94 32.69
C GLU A 405 4.67 -3.68 31.18
N VAL A 406 3.78 -2.80 30.71
CA VAL A 406 3.67 -2.49 29.28
C VAL A 406 4.83 -1.60 28.89
N ALA A 407 5.66 -2.07 27.95
CA ALA A 407 6.78 -1.31 27.42
C ALA A 407 6.32 0.07 26.92
N ARG A 408 7.11 1.11 27.18
CA ARG A 408 6.76 2.48 26.76
C ARG A 408 7.05 2.70 25.29
N LEU A 409 6.13 3.35 24.58
CA LEU A 409 6.38 3.87 23.23
C LEU A 409 7.13 5.20 23.31
N VAL A 410 8.27 5.29 22.63
CA VAL A 410 9.14 6.48 22.62
C VAL A 410 9.41 6.97 21.20
N ILE A 411 9.71 8.27 21.07
CA ILE A 411 10.25 8.85 19.83
C ILE A 411 11.77 8.76 19.88
N ASN A 412 12.37 8.07 18.92
CA ASN A 412 13.82 7.91 18.79
C ASN A 412 14.46 9.15 18.18
N HIS A 413 13.84 9.67 17.11
CA HIS A 413 14.29 10.86 16.42
C HIS A 413 13.12 11.54 15.71
N LEU A 414 13.23 12.86 15.55
CA LEU A 414 12.30 13.66 14.78
C LEU A 414 13.12 14.66 13.95
N GLU A 415 12.98 14.60 12.64
CA GLU A 415 13.80 15.37 11.70
C GLU A 415 12.95 15.91 10.55
N ALA A 416 13.38 17.03 9.93
CA ALA A 416 12.81 17.50 8.68
C ALA A 416 13.89 18.07 7.77
N TRP A 417 13.62 18.06 6.46
CA TRP A 417 14.45 18.76 5.50
C TRP A 417 14.23 20.27 5.60
N ARG A 418 15.28 20.97 6.03
CA ARG A 418 15.32 22.43 6.19
C ARG A 418 16.51 22.99 5.44
N ALA A 419 16.25 23.92 4.52
CA ALA A 419 17.27 24.58 3.69
C ALA A 419 18.21 23.58 2.97
N GLY A 420 17.66 22.49 2.44
CA GLY A 420 18.42 21.47 1.69
C GLY A 420 19.28 20.53 2.55
N ARG A 421 19.04 20.46 3.87
CA ARG A 421 19.67 19.49 4.77
C ARG A 421 18.66 18.92 5.74
N LEU A 422 18.85 17.67 6.13
CA LEU A 422 18.10 17.03 7.20
C LEU A 422 18.53 17.59 8.55
N GLN A 423 17.58 18.05 9.36
CA GLN A 423 17.85 18.66 10.67
C GLN A 423 16.88 18.13 11.72
N ALA A 424 17.38 17.89 12.93
CA ALA A 424 16.56 17.49 14.06
C ALA A 424 15.56 18.60 14.45
N ILE A 425 14.34 18.19 14.78
CA ILE A 425 13.27 19.07 15.25
C ILE A 425 12.99 18.75 16.71
N GLN A 426 12.87 19.80 17.52
CA GLN A 426 12.54 19.68 18.94
C GLN A 426 11.21 20.39 19.21
N PRO A 427 10.40 19.86 20.16
CA PRO A 427 9.22 20.57 20.64
C PRO A 427 9.59 21.96 21.18
N SER A 428 8.73 22.93 20.96
CA SER A 428 8.86 24.27 21.56
C SER A 428 8.39 24.26 23.01
N ARG A 429 8.49 25.41 23.70
CA ARG A 429 8.10 25.54 25.13
C ARG A 429 6.62 25.24 25.39
N ASP A 430 5.77 25.39 24.38
CA ASP A 430 4.34 25.07 24.40
C ASP A 430 4.06 23.57 24.13
N GLY A 431 5.11 22.76 23.94
CA GLY A 431 5.01 21.34 23.60
C GLY A 431 4.73 21.05 22.12
N ALA A 432 4.47 22.08 21.30
CA ALA A 432 4.18 21.91 19.88
C ALA A 432 5.44 21.97 19.02
N ILE A 433 5.41 21.26 17.89
CA ILE A 433 6.45 21.28 16.88
C ILE A 433 6.08 22.33 15.82
N HIS A 434 6.85 23.42 15.78
CA HIS A 434 6.63 24.50 14.82
C HIS A 434 7.44 24.26 13.56
N LEU A 435 6.74 24.15 12.43
CA LEU A 435 7.30 23.93 11.10
C LEU A 435 7.07 25.16 10.22
N ASP A 436 8.02 25.44 9.35
CA ASP A 436 7.85 26.42 8.27
C ASP A 436 7.19 25.74 7.05
N TYR A 437 6.49 26.48 6.20
CA TYR A 437 5.89 25.95 4.97
C TYR A 437 6.91 25.36 3.99
N ARG A 438 8.21 25.64 4.18
CA ARG A 438 9.32 25.09 3.42
C ARG A 438 9.90 23.80 4.00
N ASP A 439 9.49 23.41 5.21
CA ASP A 439 9.93 22.17 5.82
C ASP A 439 9.18 21.01 5.16
N TYR A 440 9.92 20.02 4.66
CA TYR A 440 9.34 18.86 3.99
C TYR A 440 10.06 17.57 4.44
N ASN A 441 9.48 16.43 4.09
CA ASN A 441 9.96 15.09 4.41
C ASN A 441 10.28 14.95 5.92
N ILE A 442 9.24 15.14 6.74
CA ILE A 442 9.32 15.01 8.20
C ILE A 442 9.47 13.52 8.52
N ARG A 443 10.59 13.16 9.12
CA ARG A 443 10.92 11.79 9.53
C ARG A 443 10.72 11.66 11.02
N CYS A 444 9.89 10.71 11.43
CA CYS A 444 9.62 10.42 12.82
C CYS A 444 9.91 8.95 13.08
N GLY A 445 11.02 8.68 13.77
CA GLY A 445 11.36 7.34 14.25
C GLY A 445 10.84 7.13 15.65
N PHE A 446 10.25 5.97 15.92
CA PHE A 446 9.69 5.61 17.21
C PHE A 446 9.99 4.14 17.53
N SER A 447 9.90 3.74 18.79
CA SER A 447 10.04 2.36 19.19
C SER A 447 9.27 2.07 20.46
N LEU A 448 8.60 0.93 20.50
CA LEU A 448 8.18 0.32 21.75
C LEU A 448 9.43 -0.26 22.41
N LEU A 449 9.69 0.05 23.68
CA LEU A 449 10.85 -0.47 24.44
C LEU A 449 10.67 -1.94 24.85
N GLU A 450 10.32 -2.77 23.88
CA GLU A 450 10.21 -4.23 23.95
C GLU A 450 11.43 -4.82 23.23
N PHE A 451 12.39 -5.29 24.01
CA PHE A 451 13.67 -5.78 23.48
C PHE A 451 13.70 -7.29 23.28
N ARG A 452 12.79 -8.05 23.89
CA ARG A 452 12.80 -9.53 23.79
C ARG A 452 12.18 -10.01 22.49
N ASN A 453 11.07 -9.38 22.10
CA ASN A 453 10.26 -9.78 20.94
C ASN A 453 9.91 -8.56 20.08
N PRO A 454 10.91 -7.82 19.57
CA PRO A 454 10.66 -6.63 18.75
C PRO A 454 9.86 -6.95 17.48
N GLU A 455 9.94 -8.19 16.99
CA GLU A 455 9.23 -8.68 15.82
C GLU A 455 7.72 -8.87 16.03
N LEU A 456 7.25 -8.89 17.29
CA LEU A 456 5.84 -8.96 17.65
C LEU A 456 5.18 -7.57 17.73
N VAL A 457 5.94 -6.51 17.48
CA VAL A 457 5.45 -5.13 17.56
C VAL A 457 5.05 -4.63 16.17
N HIS A 458 3.84 -4.10 16.08
CA HIS A 458 3.29 -3.48 14.89
C HIS A 458 2.90 -2.04 15.19
N TYR A 459 3.13 -1.16 14.23
CA TYR A 459 2.86 0.26 14.35
C TYR A 459 1.73 0.69 13.41
N ALA A 460 1.00 1.70 13.83
CA ALA A 460 0.05 2.42 13.00
C ALA A 460 0.12 3.91 13.35
N TYR A 461 -0.29 4.77 12.41
CA TYR A 461 -0.38 6.20 12.68
C TYR A 461 -1.72 6.77 12.25
N TYR A 462 -2.10 7.89 12.86
CA TYR A 462 -3.25 8.68 12.52
C TYR A 462 -2.87 10.16 12.57
N LEU A 463 -3.16 10.92 11.52
CA LEU A 463 -2.81 12.34 11.42
C LEU A 463 -4.08 13.20 11.46
N ALA A 464 -4.48 13.58 12.67
CA ALA A 464 -5.62 14.47 12.89
C ALA A 464 -5.35 15.85 12.26
N GLY A 465 -6.37 16.42 11.60
CA GLY A 465 -6.26 17.66 10.81
C GLY A 465 -5.89 17.45 9.34
N SER A 466 -5.56 16.21 8.94
CA SER A 466 -5.39 15.82 7.53
C SER A 466 -6.70 15.31 6.91
N LYS A 467 -6.69 14.98 5.60
CA LYS A 467 -7.82 14.32 4.92
C LYS A 467 -7.96 12.83 5.26
N ILE A 468 -6.98 12.25 5.98
CA ILE A 468 -6.98 10.84 6.36
C ILE A 468 -7.69 10.72 7.71
N ASP A 469 -8.88 10.10 7.72
CA ASP A 469 -9.73 9.98 8.92
C ASP A 469 -9.72 8.56 9.54
N SER A 470 -8.63 7.82 9.34
CA SER A 470 -8.48 6.46 9.87
C SER A 470 -7.01 6.14 10.19
N TRP A 471 -6.82 5.11 11.02
CA TRP A 471 -5.50 4.58 11.34
C TRP A 471 -4.88 3.92 10.09
N VAL A 472 -3.66 4.34 9.75
CA VAL A 472 -2.89 3.78 8.65
C VAL A 472 -1.85 2.80 9.22
N PRO A 473 -1.89 1.52 8.83
CA PRO A 473 -0.93 0.53 9.31
C PRO A 473 0.46 0.79 8.73
N LEU A 474 1.48 0.72 9.58
CA LEU A 474 2.90 0.74 9.21
C LEU A 474 3.54 -0.65 9.29
N GLY A 475 2.83 -1.64 9.86
CA GLY A 475 3.37 -2.97 10.12
C GLY A 475 4.56 -2.87 11.07
N LYS A 476 5.68 -3.52 10.75
CA LYS A 476 6.90 -3.50 11.57
C LYS A 476 7.76 -2.24 11.38
N ASN A 477 7.37 -1.31 10.50
CA ASN A 477 8.15 -0.11 10.22
C ASN A 477 8.04 0.87 11.39
N ALA A 478 9.14 1.03 12.11
CA ALA A 478 9.26 1.91 13.27
C ALA A 478 9.65 3.36 12.87
N GLU A 479 9.39 3.74 11.63
CA GLU A 479 9.69 5.06 11.08
C GLU A 479 8.56 5.52 10.14
N LEU A 480 8.13 6.77 10.30
CA LEU A 480 7.13 7.43 9.46
C LEU A 480 7.77 8.60 8.72
N ASN A 481 7.56 8.66 7.40
CA ASN A 481 8.03 9.75 6.54
C ASN A 481 6.83 10.51 5.96
N LEU A 482 6.65 11.76 6.37
CA LEU A 482 5.57 12.65 5.92
C LEU A 482 6.13 13.66 4.89
N PRO A 483 5.72 13.59 3.61
CA PRO A 483 6.38 14.33 2.53
C PRO A 483 6.15 15.84 2.59
N LEU A 484 4.91 16.32 2.56
CA LEU A 484 4.60 17.75 2.69
C LEU A 484 3.22 17.89 3.32
N ILE A 485 3.16 18.65 4.41
CA ILE A 485 1.91 18.94 5.13
C ILE A 485 1.54 20.40 4.85
N PRO A 486 0.34 20.71 4.37
CA PRO A 486 -0.11 22.09 4.17
C PRO A 486 -0.05 22.92 5.46
N PRO A 487 -0.08 24.26 5.37
CA PRO A 487 -0.22 25.12 6.55
C PRO A 487 -1.46 24.76 7.37
N GLY A 488 -1.29 24.61 8.68
CA GLY A 488 -2.36 24.15 9.56
C GLY A 488 -1.87 23.61 10.90
N GLN A 489 -2.82 23.13 11.70
CA GLN A 489 -2.55 22.43 12.95
C GLN A 489 -2.87 20.95 12.77
N TYR A 490 -1.92 20.10 13.16
CA TYR A 490 -2.03 18.65 13.01
C TYR A 490 -1.64 17.97 14.31
N THR A 491 -2.23 16.82 14.60
CA THR A 491 -1.74 15.94 15.67
C THR A 491 -1.46 14.57 15.09
N LEU A 492 -0.19 14.17 15.11
CA LEU A 492 0.24 12.83 14.73
C LEU A 492 0.11 11.92 15.94
N HIS A 493 -0.82 10.98 15.88
CA HIS A 493 -0.90 9.86 16.79
C HIS A 493 -0.10 8.70 16.19
N VAL A 494 0.79 8.12 16.98
CA VAL A 494 1.46 6.86 16.65
C VAL A 494 1.07 5.85 17.70
N ARG A 495 0.64 4.67 17.26
CA ARG A 495 0.24 3.58 18.12
C ARG A 495 1.13 2.37 17.87
N ALA A 496 1.56 1.73 18.94
CA ALA A 496 2.23 0.44 18.93
C ALA A 496 1.28 -0.62 19.48
N LEU A 497 1.15 -1.70 18.75
CA LEU A 497 0.36 -2.89 19.04
C LEU A 497 1.34 -4.05 19.21
N SER A 498 1.08 -4.94 20.17
CA SER A 498 1.90 -6.14 20.37
C SER A 498 1.04 -7.38 20.22
N ASP A 499 1.56 -8.39 19.52
CA ASP A 499 0.93 -9.71 19.39
C ASP A 499 0.85 -10.45 20.75
N ARG A 500 1.49 -9.92 21.79
CA ARG A 500 1.35 -10.38 23.18
C ARG A 500 -0.03 -10.12 23.79
N GLY A 501 -0.94 -9.47 23.07
CA GLY A 501 -2.28 -9.16 23.57
C GLY A 501 -2.32 -8.07 24.65
N LEU A 502 -1.18 -7.39 24.87
CA LEU A 502 -1.05 -6.28 25.81
C LEU A 502 -1.77 -5.03 25.28
N PRO A 503 -2.25 -4.14 26.16
CA PRO A 503 -2.89 -2.89 25.75
C PRO A 503 -2.01 -2.06 24.81
N PRO A 504 -2.56 -1.48 23.73
CA PRO A 504 -1.78 -0.67 22.80
C PRO A 504 -1.20 0.58 23.50
N GLN A 505 0.01 0.95 23.10
CA GLN A 505 0.63 2.19 23.54
C GLN A 505 0.47 3.25 22.46
N GLU A 506 0.21 4.49 22.87
CA GLU A 506 0.01 5.60 21.95
C GLU A 506 0.81 6.82 22.40
N ILE A 507 1.37 7.53 21.42
CA ILE A 507 2.02 8.82 21.60
C ILE A 507 1.48 9.81 20.59
N ALA A 508 1.29 11.06 21.02
CA ALA A 508 0.76 12.13 20.19
C ALA A 508 1.79 13.27 20.08
N LEU A 509 1.98 13.77 18.85
CA LEU A 509 2.84 14.91 18.54
C LEU A 509 2.03 15.98 17.81
N THR A 510 1.94 17.18 18.37
CA THR A 510 1.24 18.30 17.75
C THR A 510 2.18 19.11 16.87
N PHE A 511 1.81 19.31 15.61
CA PHE A 511 2.53 20.09 14.61
C PHE A 511 1.76 21.36 14.25
N HIS A 512 2.46 22.49 14.20
CA HIS A 512 1.96 23.76 13.68
C HIS A 512 2.78 24.17 12.45
N VAL A 513 2.19 24.04 11.26
CA VAL A 513 2.82 24.43 10.00
C VAL A 513 2.43 25.87 9.68
N LYS A 514 3.41 26.78 9.71
CA LYS A 514 3.19 28.20 9.42
C LYS A 514 2.84 28.41 7.94
N PRO A 515 1.87 29.28 7.61
CA PRO A 515 1.60 29.62 6.22
C PRO A 515 2.75 30.43 5.62
N PRO A 516 2.96 30.37 4.29
CA PRO A 516 3.87 31.27 3.63
C PRO A 516 3.45 32.72 3.84
N PHE A 517 4.42 33.63 3.89
CA PHE A 517 4.15 35.04 4.19
C PHE A 517 3.15 35.67 3.20
N TRP A 518 3.10 35.21 1.95
CA TRP A 518 2.16 35.72 0.95
C TRP A 518 0.70 35.29 1.16
N GLU A 519 0.45 34.25 1.95
CA GLU A 519 -0.89 33.83 2.35
C GLU A 519 -1.39 34.52 3.62
N THR A 520 -0.53 35.28 4.30
CA THR A 520 -0.93 36.00 5.51
C THR A 520 -1.87 37.17 5.19
N THR A 521 -2.77 37.47 6.12
CA THR A 521 -3.76 38.55 5.97
C THR A 521 -3.11 39.91 5.68
N TRP A 522 -2.03 40.25 6.38
CA TRP A 522 -1.36 41.53 6.18
C TRP A 522 -0.76 41.65 4.78
N PHE A 523 -0.15 40.57 4.25
CA PHE A 523 0.42 40.59 2.91
C PHE A 523 -0.68 40.68 1.85
N ARG A 524 -1.80 39.96 2.03
CA ARG A 524 -2.99 40.11 1.17
C ARG A 524 -3.52 41.54 1.17
N LEU A 525 -3.57 42.20 2.34
CA LEU A 525 -3.97 43.60 2.45
C LEU A 525 -2.97 44.55 1.75
N VAL A 526 -1.66 44.30 1.88
CA VAL A 526 -0.62 45.04 1.14
C VAL A 526 -0.79 44.85 -0.37
N MET A 527 -1.00 43.62 -0.84
CA MET A 527 -1.22 43.33 -2.26
C MET A 527 -2.50 43.99 -2.79
N LEU A 528 -3.57 44.02 -1.99
CA LEU A 528 -4.80 44.76 -2.33
C LEU A 528 -4.55 46.27 -2.37
N ALA A 529 -3.76 46.82 -1.45
CA ALA A 529 -3.39 48.24 -1.46
C ALA A 529 -2.50 48.59 -2.67
N VAL A 530 -1.54 47.72 -3.03
CA VAL A 530 -0.73 47.86 -4.24
C VAL A 530 -1.61 47.81 -5.48
N LEU A 531 -2.56 46.87 -5.56
CA LEU A 531 -3.52 46.79 -6.66
C LEU A 531 -4.42 48.03 -6.73
N ALA A 532 -4.89 48.54 -5.60
CA ALA A 532 -5.67 49.77 -5.52
C ALA A 532 -4.84 51.00 -5.95
N ALA A 533 -3.58 51.09 -5.54
CA ALA A 533 -2.66 52.14 -5.96
C ALA A 533 -2.35 52.02 -7.46
N LEU A 534 -2.17 50.82 -7.99
CA LEU A 534 -1.91 50.58 -9.41
C LEU A 534 -3.13 50.93 -10.26
N THR A 535 -4.34 50.53 -9.83
CA THR A 535 -5.59 50.88 -10.51
C THR A 535 -5.87 52.39 -10.42
N HIS A 536 -5.58 53.03 -9.29
CA HIS A 536 -5.66 54.48 -9.15
C HIS A 536 -4.65 55.22 -10.05
N LEU A 537 -3.41 54.72 -10.12
CA LEU A 537 -2.38 55.23 -11.02
C LEU A 537 -2.79 55.07 -12.49
N LEU A 538 -3.28 53.89 -12.86
CA LEU A 538 -3.82 53.61 -14.20
C LEU A 538 -5.04 54.47 -14.51
N PHE A 539 -5.88 54.78 -13.53
CA PHE A 539 -7.00 55.70 -13.68
C PHE A 539 -6.55 57.15 -13.87
N ILE A 540 -5.53 57.62 -13.14
CA ILE A 540 -4.93 58.95 -13.33
C ILE A 540 -4.24 59.03 -14.71
N LEU A 541 -3.46 58.02 -15.07
CA LEU A 541 -2.83 57.90 -16.39
C LEU A 541 -3.88 57.85 -17.50
N GLY A 542 -4.97 57.10 -17.30
CA GLY A 542 -6.11 57.03 -18.19
C GLY A 542 -6.85 58.35 -18.34
N LYS A 543 -7.04 59.12 -17.26
CA LYS A 543 -7.60 60.48 -17.31
C LYS A 543 -6.68 61.46 -18.04
N ARG A 544 -5.36 61.40 -17.79
CA ARG A 544 -4.36 62.20 -18.52
C ARG A 544 -4.33 61.84 -20.01
N LEU A 545 -4.35 60.55 -20.34
CA LEU A 545 -4.44 60.04 -21.71
C LEU A 545 -5.77 60.43 -22.37
N ALA A 546 -6.91 60.38 -21.67
CA ALA A 546 -8.21 60.79 -22.22
C ALA A 546 -8.30 62.30 -22.49
N HIS A 547 -7.66 63.14 -21.66
CA HIS A 547 -7.49 64.58 -21.95
C HIS A 547 -6.58 64.84 -23.16
N ILE A 548 -5.55 64.01 -23.37
CA ILE A 548 -4.67 64.08 -24.54
C ILE A 548 -5.34 63.52 -25.79
N VAL A 549 -6.19 62.49 -25.68
CA VAL A 549 -6.85 61.83 -26.81
C VAL A 549 -8.06 62.63 -27.31
N ARG A 550 -8.75 63.40 -26.45
CA ARG A 550 -9.79 64.35 -26.91
C ARG A 550 -9.26 65.53 -27.73
N SER A 551 -7.96 65.85 -27.66
CA SER A 551 -7.33 66.90 -28.47
C SER A 551 -6.66 66.37 -29.77
N TRP A 552 -6.76 65.07 -30.05
CA TRP A 552 -6.15 64.44 -31.24
C TRP A 552 -7.15 63.57 -32.01
N ARG A 553 -8.09 64.21 -32.71
CA ARG A 553 -8.54 63.69 -34.01
C ARG A 553 -7.67 64.34 -35.09
N LYS A 554 -6.42 63.92 -35.17
CA LYS A 554 -5.59 64.12 -36.37
C LYS A 554 -5.55 62.80 -37.11
N THR A 555 -6.02 62.81 -38.34
CA THR A 555 -5.78 61.75 -39.32
C THR A 555 -4.29 61.41 -39.31
N THR A 556 -3.94 60.19 -38.90
CA THR A 556 -2.54 59.79 -38.76
C THR A 556 -2.10 59.14 -40.07
N PHE A 557 -1.15 59.76 -40.74
CA PHE A 557 -0.58 59.26 -41.98
C PHE A 557 0.76 58.56 -41.72
N PHE A 558 0.97 57.45 -42.40
CA PHE A 558 2.24 56.74 -42.43
C PHE A 558 2.66 56.55 -43.89
N GLY A 559 3.65 57.34 -44.33
CA GLY A 559 3.97 57.48 -45.75
C GLY A 559 2.75 57.96 -46.56
N ASP A 560 2.43 57.24 -47.64
CA ASP A 560 1.27 57.50 -48.50
C ASP A 560 -0.04 56.88 -48.00
N TYR A 561 -0.05 56.30 -46.80
CA TYR A 561 -1.20 55.60 -46.27
C TYR A 561 -1.87 56.36 -45.12
N GLU A 562 -3.18 56.56 -45.24
CA GLU A 562 -4.05 56.98 -44.15
C GLU A 562 -4.34 55.77 -43.25
N LEU A 563 -3.92 55.83 -41.97
CA LEU A 563 -4.20 54.75 -41.01
C LEU A 563 -5.64 54.89 -40.49
N ILE A 564 -6.50 53.92 -40.82
CA ILE A 564 -7.92 53.94 -40.45
C ILE A 564 -8.14 53.25 -39.11
N GLN A 565 -7.63 52.02 -38.95
CA GLN A 565 -7.88 51.19 -37.76
C GLN A 565 -6.74 50.18 -37.56
N VAL A 566 -6.38 49.86 -36.32
CA VAL A 566 -5.50 48.72 -36.02
C VAL A 566 -6.29 47.42 -36.19
N LEU A 567 -5.81 46.52 -37.04
CA LEU A 567 -6.39 45.18 -37.25
C LEU A 567 -5.78 44.14 -36.31
N GLY A 568 -4.49 44.27 -35.97
CA GLY A 568 -3.80 43.35 -35.06
C GLY A 568 -2.41 43.85 -34.67
N LYS A 569 -1.94 43.46 -33.48
CA LYS A 569 -0.58 43.74 -32.97
C LYS A 569 0.10 42.42 -32.66
N GLY A 570 1.25 42.15 -33.28
CA GLY A 570 2.03 40.94 -33.06
C GLY A 570 3.50 41.23 -32.80
N GLY A 571 4.28 40.18 -32.52
CA GLY A 571 5.69 40.30 -32.10
C GLY A 571 6.66 40.92 -33.11
N MET A 572 6.27 41.04 -34.39
CA MET A 572 7.05 41.70 -35.44
C MET A 572 6.52 43.08 -35.85
N GLY A 573 5.33 43.52 -35.39
CA GLY A 573 4.77 44.81 -35.80
C GLY A 573 3.28 44.94 -35.62
N THR A 574 2.72 46.05 -36.13
CA THR A 574 1.27 46.32 -36.09
C THR A 574 0.69 46.33 -37.50
N VAL A 575 -0.44 45.65 -37.68
CA VAL A 575 -1.21 45.63 -38.92
C VAL A 575 -2.33 46.64 -38.81
N TYR A 576 -2.41 47.56 -39.78
CA TYR A 576 -3.45 48.58 -39.88
C TYR A 576 -4.31 48.33 -41.10
N ARG A 577 -5.62 48.57 -40.99
CA ARG A 577 -6.46 48.91 -42.13
C ARG A 577 -6.06 50.30 -42.56
N ALA A 578 -5.59 50.44 -43.78
CA ALA A 578 -5.09 51.70 -44.29
C ALA A 578 -5.61 51.98 -45.70
N ARG A 579 -5.69 53.25 -46.08
CA ARG A 579 -6.09 53.66 -47.43
C ARG A 579 -4.94 54.43 -48.07
N LYS A 580 -4.54 54.02 -49.27
CA LYS A 580 -3.46 54.71 -49.99
C LYS A 580 -3.99 56.01 -50.58
N ARG A 581 -3.26 57.12 -50.42
CA ARG A 581 -3.72 58.48 -50.76
C ARG A 581 -4.17 58.65 -52.23
N ASN A 582 -3.57 57.89 -53.14
CA ASN A 582 -3.81 57.96 -54.59
C ASN A 582 -4.69 56.81 -55.12
N GLN A 583 -5.22 55.93 -54.27
CA GLN A 583 -6.07 54.80 -54.66
C GLN A 583 -7.24 54.67 -53.68
N LYS A 584 -8.47 54.46 -54.18
CA LYS A 584 -9.63 54.26 -53.29
C LYS A 584 -9.63 52.91 -52.57
N THR A 585 -8.68 52.03 -52.86
CA THR A 585 -8.59 50.68 -52.31
C THR A 585 -7.97 50.70 -50.92
N GLU A 586 -8.63 50.03 -49.98
CA GLU A 586 -8.11 49.81 -48.64
C GLU A 586 -7.25 48.55 -48.60
N VAL A 587 -6.18 48.59 -47.83
CA VAL A 587 -5.18 47.53 -47.70
C VAL A 587 -4.93 47.21 -46.23
N ALA A 588 -4.41 46.01 -45.98
CA ALA A 588 -3.79 45.69 -44.71
C ALA A 588 -2.32 46.12 -44.78
N LEU A 589 -1.92 47.08 -43.95
CA LEU A 589 -0.58 47.66 -43.89
C LEU A 589 0.13 47.15 -42.63
N LYS A 590 1.10 46.24 -42.79
CA LYS A 590 1.92 45.74 -41.68
C LYS A 590 3.14 46.63 -41.54
N ILE A 591 3.31 47.24 -40.37
CA ILE A 591 4.41 48.17 -40.06
C ILE A 591 5.27 47.56 -38.95
N LEU A 592 6.56 47.39 -39.20
CA LEU A 592 7.54 46.92 -38.23
C LEU A 592 7.65 47.89 -37.04
N ASP A 593 7.66 47.42 -35.79
CA ASP A 593 7.80 48.28 -34.60
C ASP A 593 9.19 48.96 -34.54
N GLN A 594 9.27 50.25 -34.22
CA GLN A 594 10.53 51.01 -34.10
C GLN A 594 11.47 50.46 -33.03
N ARG A 595 10.92 49.76 -32.02
CA ARG A 595 11.69 49.17 -30.93
C ARG A 595 12.48 47.92 -31.35
N ILE A 596 12.23 47.40 -32.56
CA ILE A 596 12.89 46.22 -33.09
C ILE A 596 14.16 46.66 -33.84
N GLN A 597 15.29 46.71 -33.13
CA GLN A 597 16.62 46.95 -33.72
C GLN A 597 17.37 45.64 -34.05
N ASN A 598 16.77 44.48 -33.77
CA ASN A 598 17.39 43.18 -34.01
C ASN A 598 17.46 42.89 -35.52
N ALA A 599 18.68 42.81 -36.05
CA ALA A 599 18.98 42.53 -37.45
C ALA A 599 18.27 41.27 -37.98
N ASP A 600 18.08 40.25 -37.14
CA ASP A 600 17.39 39.02 -37.52
C ASP A 600 15.89 39.23 -37.67
N ARG A 601 15.25 40.04 -36.82
CA ARG A 601 13.82 40.37 -36.96
C ARG A 601 13.56 41.24 -38.20
N ILE A 602 14.48 42.14 -38.53
CA ILE A 602 14.41 42.96 -39.76
C ILE A 602 14.56 42.07 -41.01
N LYS A 603 15.56 41.18 -41.03
CA LYS A 603 15.74 40.19 -42.10
C LYS A 603 14.51 39.30 -42.26
N ARG A 604 13.86 38.92 -41.14
CA ARG A 604 12.64 38.12 -41.16
C ARG A 604 11.48 38.84 -41.85
N PHE A 605 11.22 40.07 -41.44
CA PHE A 605 10.15 40.91 -41.99
C PHE A 605 10.29 41.14 -43.51
N ILE A 606 11.52 41.41 -43.98
CA ILE A 606 11.79 41.62 -45.41
C ILE A 606 11.54 40.33 -46.22
N ARG A 607 11.98 39.19 -45.69
CA ARG A 607 11.91 37.90 -46.39
C ARG A 607 10.50 37.33 -46.41
N GLU A 608 9.70 37.55 -45.38
CA GLU A 608 8.27 37.21 -45.35
C GLU A 608 7.51 37.92 -46.50
N GLY A 609 7.69 39.23 -46.65
CA GLY A 609 7.10 39.98 -47.75
C GLY A 609 7.57 39.53 -49.14
N LEU A 610 8.84 39.13 -49.28
CA LEU A 610 9.40 38.61 -50.54
C LEU A 610 8.82 37.25 -50.95
N ILE A 611 8.59 36.35 -49.98
CA ILE A 611 8.03 35.02 -50.25
C ILE A 611 6.58 35.15 -50.72
N CYS A 612 5.76 35.94 -50.02
CA CYS A 612 4.37 36.18 -50.42
C CYS A 612 4.25 36.87 -51.78
N GLU A 613 5.19 37.76 -52.14
CA GLU A 613 5.23 38.40 -53.46
C GLU A 613 5.50 37.38 -54.60
N SER A 614 6.28 36.33 -54.33
CA SER A 614 6.65 35.30 -55.30
C SER A 614 5.59 34.22 -55.54
N ILE A 615 4.51 34.18 -54.75
CA ILE A 615 3.47 33.16 -54.83
C ILE A 615 2.22 33.75 -55.46
N SER A 616 1.87 33.30 -56.67
CA SER A 616 0.61 33.63 -57.31
C SER A 616 -0.40 32.49 -57.11
N HIS A 617 -1.09 32.49 -55.96
CA HIS A 617 -2.12 31.49 -55.64
C HIS A 617 -3.38 32.17 -55.09
N PRO A 618 -4.61 31.79 -55.53
CA PRO A 618 -5.86 32.45 -55.10
C PRO A 618 -6.07 32.41 -53.58
N ASN A 619 -5.58 31.37 -52.90
CA ASN A 619 -5.71 31.18 -51.46
C ASN A 619 -4.48 31.58 -50.63
N VAL A 620 -3.52 32.31 -51.20
CA VAL A 620 -2.39 32.89 -50.45
C VAL A 620 -2.55 34.40 -50.47
N VAL A 621 -2.24 35.07 -49.35
CA VAL A 621 -2.31 36.53 -49.27
C VAL A 621 -1.39 37.20 -50.29
N LYS A 622 -1.95 38.14 -51.07
CA LYS A 622 -1.17 38.91 -52.04
C LYS A 622 -0.54 40.13 -51.38
N VAL A 623 0.78 40.27 -51.53
CA VAL A 623 1.51 41.49 -51.18
C VAL A 623 1.51 42.44 -52.38
N PHE A 624 1.13 43.71 -52.15
CA PHE A 624 1.02 44.72 -53.21
C PHE A 624 2.25 45.62 -53.30
N GLU A 625 2.83 46.01 -52.16
CA GLU A 625 3.94 46.95 -52.10
C GLU A 625 4.73 46.75 -50.81
N LYS A 626 6.04 46.99 -50.87
CA LYS A 626 6.94 47.08 -49.72
C LYS A 626 7.71 48.39 -49.78
N GLY A 627 8.00 48.97 -48.63
CA GLY A 627 8.72 50.23 -48.56
C GLY A 627 9.27 50.52 -47.17
N SER A 628 9.90 51.70 -47.07
CA SER A 628 10.31 52.25 -45.79
C SER A 628 9.75 53.66 -45.69
N SER A 629 9.15 53.99 -44.56
CA SER A 629 8.67 55.35 -44.29
C SER A 629 8.89 55.68 -42.82
N GLN A 630 9.29 56.93 -42.54
CA GLN A 630 9.54 57.41 -41.17
C GLN A 630 10.48 56.47 -40.37
N GLY A 631 11.50 55.92 -41.03
CA GLY A 631 12.50 55.02 -40.43
C GLY A 631 11.99 53.60 -40.10
N ARG A 632 10.81 53.21 -40.59
CA ARG A 632 10.22 51.88 -40.34
C ARG A 632 9.92 51.18 -41.67
N LEU A 633 10.16 49.87 -41.70
CA LEU A 633 9.78 49.03 -42.83
C LEU A 633 8.28 48.72 -42.78
N TYR A 634 7.66 48.69 -43.96
CA TYR A 634 6.27 48.28 -44.12
C TYR A 634 6.08 47.44 -45.38
N PHE A 635 5.00 46.67 -45.40
CA PHE A 635 4.42 46.18 -46.64
C PHE A 635 2.90 46.23 -46.56
N SER A 636 2.26 46.50 -47.70
CA SER A 636 0.82 46.47 -47.86
C SER A 636 0.39 45.18 -48.55
N MET A 637 -0.67 44.58 -48.05
CA MET A 637 -1.22 43.32 -48.55
C MET A 637 -2.74 43.40 -48.69
N GLU A 638 -3.29 42.38 -49.34
CA GLU A 638 -4.72 42.18 -49.51
C GLU A 638 -5.45 42.30 -48.16
N LEU A 639 -6.49 43.15 -48.12
CA LEU A 639 -7.33 43.32 -46.93
C LEU A 639 -8.51 42.37 -46.99
N PHE A 640 -8.66 41.54 -45.96
CA PHE A 640 -9.74 40.59 -45.84
C PHE A 640 -10.76 41.00 -44.78
N LYS A 641 -11.99 40.54 -44.96
CA LYS A 641 -13.01 40.52 -43.91
C LYS A 641 -13.25 39.06 -43.57
N GLY A 642 -12.90 38.66 -42.35
CA GLY A 642 -12.86 37.25 -41.95
C GLY A 642 -12.44 37.10 -40.50
N ALA A 643 -12.45 35.86 -40.02
CA ALA A 643 -11.88 35.47 -38.73
C ALA A 643 -10.72 34.47 -38.94
N THR A 644 -9.78 34.44 -38.00
CA THR A 644 -8.74 33.40 -38.00
C THR A 644 -9.35 32.07 -37.57
N LEU A 645 -8.76 30.96 -38.02
CA LEU A 645 -9.19 29.62 -37.62
C LEU A 645 -9.10 29.45 -36.09
N SER A 646 -8.08 30.05 -35.45
CA SER A 646 -7.96 30.03 -33.99
C SER A 646 -9.19 30.62 -33.27
N SER A 647 -9.67 31.79 -33.71
CA SER A 647 -10.88 32.43 -33.17
C SER A 647 -12.11 31.54 -33.34
N LEU A 648 -12.27 30.95 -34.53
CA LEU A 648 -13.43 30.10 -34.85
C LEU A 648 -13.46 28.79 -34.05
N ILE A 649 -12.31 28.20 -33.77
CA ILE A 649 -12.19 27.02 -32.90
C ILE A 649 -12.54 27.41 -31.44
N GLN A 650 -11.98 28.50 -30.92
CA GLN A 650 -12.22 28.97 -29.54
C GLN A 650 -13.67 29.40 -29.29
N GLU A 651 -14.34 30.00 -30.29
CA GLU A 651 -15.74 30.39 -30.23
C GLU A 651 -16.71 29.20 -30.34
N GLY A 652 -16.19 27.97 -30.52
CA GLY A 652 -17.00 26.75 -30.60
C GLY A 652 -17.81 26.60 -31.89
N GLN A 653 -17.52 27.39 -32.92
CA GLN A 653 -18.26 27.44 -34.19
C GLN A 653 -17.71 26.48 -35.25
N TRP A 654 -16.73 25.65 -34.91
CA TRP A 654 -16.01 24.76 -35.84
C TRP A 654 -16.49 23.31 -35.73
N THR A 655 -16.72 22.65 -36.87
CA THR A 655 -17.27 21.28 -36.93
C THR A 655 -16.32 20.28 -37.59
N VAL A 656 -16.55 18.98 -37.36
CA VAL A 656 -15.77 17.89 -37.98
C VAL A 656 -15.85 17.94 -39.52
N THR A 657 -17.02 18.28 -40.08
CA THR A 657 -17.21 18.40 -41.53
C THR A 657 -16.44 19.57 -42.12
N LEU A 658 -16.42 20.72 -41.41
CA LEU A 658 -15.59 21.88 -41.79
C LEU A 658 -14.09 21.57 -41.69
N SER A 659 -13.69 20.81 -40.67
CA SER A 659 -12.31 20.36 -40.48
C SER A 659 -11.83 19.51 -41.66
N LEU A 660 -12.68 18.62 -42.16
CA LEU A 660 -12.37 17.78 -43.32
C LEU A 660 -12.25 18.60 -44.62
N ALA A 661 -13.18 19.52 -44.86
CA ALA A 661 -13.14 20.41 -46.02
C ALA A 661 -11.92 21.35 -46.00
N LEU A 662 -11.58 21.89 -44.82
CA LEU A 662 -10.41 22.76 -44.67
C LEU A 662 -9.10 21.98 -44.82
N ALA A 663 -9.01 20.75 -44.29
CA ALA A 663 -7.84 19.89 -44.45
C ALA A 663 -7.54 19.59 -45.93
N ASP A 664 -8.55 19.27 -46.74
CA ASP A 664 -8.39 19.03 -48.18
C ASP A 664 -7.92 20.31 -48.91
N ALA A 665 -8.57 21.45 -48.63
CA ALA A 665 -8.20 22.74 -49.22
C ALA A 665 -6.77 23.18 -48.84
N LEU A 666 -6.35 22.97 -47.60
CA LEU A 666 -4.99 23.27 -47.14
C LEU A 666 -3.94 22.41 -47.84
N LEU A 667 -4.23 21.13 -48.11
CA LEU A 667 -3.31 20.27 -48.85
C LEU A 667 -3.12 20.72 -50.30
N ASP A 668 -4.16 21.26 -50.95
CA ASP A 668 -4.02 21.89 -52.29
C ASP A 668 -3.07 23.09 -52.23
N ILE A 669 -3.18 23.92 -51.19
CA ILE A 669 -2.35 25.12 -51.01
C ILE A 669 -0.90 24.74 -50.70
N LEU A 670 -0.69 23.81 -49.76
CA LEU A 670 0.64 23.33 -49.40
C LEU A 670 1.34 22.69 -50.61
N LYS A 671 0.62 21.87 -51.38
CA LYS A 671 1.14 21.32 -52.64
C LYS A 671 1.58 22.43 -53.60
N SER A 672 0.74 23.45 -53.83
CA SER A 672 1.04 24.54 -54.77
C SER A 672 2.28 25.35 -54.35
N ILE A 673 2.48 25.53 -53.04
CA ILE A 673 3.64 26.26 -52.50
C ILE A 673 4.91 25.38 -52.53
N HIS A 674 4.78 24.09 -52.18
CA HIS A 674 5.90 23.13 -52.20
C HIS A 674 6.41 22.87 -53.63
N ASP A 675 5.51 22.85 -54.63
CA ASP A 675 5.85 22.73 -56.05
C ASP A 675 6.67 23.95 -56.55
N LEU A 676 6.53 25.11 -55.91
CA LEU A 676 7.35 26.31 -56.17
C LEU A 676 8.69 26.32 -55.40
N GLY A 677 9.01 25.26 -54.66
CA GLY A 677 10.23 25.18 -53.87
C GLY A 677 10.15 25.90 -52.51
N ILE A 678 8.96 26.34 -52.10
CA ILE A 678 8.77 27.19 -50.92
C ILE A 678 8.25 26.35 -49.76
N GLN A 679 8.73 26.62 -48.54
CA GLN A 679 8.25 26.02 -47.29
C GLN A 679 7.48 27.07 -46.48
N HIS A 680 6.39 26.67 -45.81
CA HIS A 680 5.58 27.59 -45.01
C HIS A 680 6.22 27.93 -43.67
N ARG A 681 6.68 26.92 -42.91
CA ARG A 681 7.45 27.01 -41.65
C ARG A 681 6.78 27.67 -40.43
N ASP A 682 5.57 28.21 -40.57
CA ASP A 682 4.77 28.73 -39.44
C ASP A 682 3.28 28.44 -39.67
N LEU A 683 2.96 27.20 -40.05
CA LEU A 683 1.57 26.79 -40.26
C LEU A 683 0.89 26.58 -38.91
N LYS A 684 -0.11 27.42 -38.61
CA LYS A 684 -0.91 27.39 -37.37
C LYS A 684 -2.29 28.02 -37.59
N PRO A 685 -3.27 27.80 -36.70
CA PRO A 685 -4.62 28.34 -36.87
C PRO A 685 -4.68 29.88 -36.96
N ASP A 686 -3.77 30.61 -36.32
CA ASP A 686 -3.70 32.08 -36.43
C ASP A 686 -3.36 32.58 -37.84
N ASN A 687 -2.64 31.78 -38.62
CA ASN A 687 -2.21 32.10 -39.97
C ASN A 687 -3.16 31.58 -41.04
N ILE A 688 -4.29 30.96 -40.65
CA ILE A 688 -5.33 30.49 -41.57
C ILE A 688 -6.55 31.38 -41.35
N MET A 689 -6.96 32.10 -42.38
CA MET A 689 -8.12 32.99 -42.33
C MET A 689 -9.27 32.44 -43.16
N ILE A 690 -10.46 32.53 -42.59
CA ILE A 690 -11.72 32.18 -43.23
C ILE A 690 -12.47 33.46 -43.53
N LEU A 691 -12.71 33.73 -44.81
CA LEU A 691 -13.39 34.93 -45.27
C LEU A 691 -14.87 34.89 -44.89
N ASN A 692 -15.36 36.00 -44.34
CA ASN A 692 -16.77 36.16 -43.99
C ASN A 692 -17.63 36.09 -45.26
N SER A 693 -18.74 35.38 -45.16
CA SER A 693 -19.82 35.42 -46.13
C SER A 693 -21.13 35.64 -45.41
N THR A 694 -22.10 36.22 -46.10
CA THR A 694 -23.49 36.36 -45.64
C THR A 694 -24.28 35.06 -45.73
N GLU A 695 -23.67 33.98 -46.26
CA GLU A 695 -24.29 32.68 -46.45
C GLU A 695 -23.68 31.63 -45.50
N ASP A 696 -24.55 30.87 -44.84
CA ASP A 696 -24.20 29.73 -43.99
C ASP A 696 -23.40 28.66 -44.77
N TRP A 697 -22.72 27.78 -44.03
CA TRP A 697 -21.96 26.68 -44.63
C TRP A 697 -22.91 25.68 -45.29
N PRO A 698 -22.73 25.35 -46.58
CA PRO A 698 -23.55 24.35 -47.25
C PRO A 698 -23.42 22.97 -46.59
N GLU A 699 -24.54 22.24 -46.50
CA GLU A 699 -24.54 20.87 -45.94
C GLU A 699 -23.94 19.84 -46.91
N ASP A 700 -24.10 20.04 -48.22
CA ASP A 700 -23.59 19.12 -49.24
C ASP A 700 -22.05 19.24 -49.37
N TYR A 701 -21.34 18.14 -49.10
CA TYR A 701 -19.89 18.14 -48.96
C TYR A 701 -19.12 18.65 -50.21
N PRO A 702 -19.46 18.29 -51.45
CA PRO A 702 -18.79 18.84 -52.64
C PRO A 702 -18.97 20.36 -52.77
N VAL A 703 -20.15 20.89 -52.45
CA VAL A 703 -20.43 22.33 -52.46
C VAL A 703 -19.69 23.00 -51.30
N LEU A 704 -19.71 22.40 -50.10
CA LEU A 704 -18.95 22.86 -48.94
C LEU A 704 -17.46 22.96 -49.23
N LEU A 705 -16.86 21.93 -49.84
CA LEU A 705 -15.45 21.90 -50.19
C LEU A 705 -15.11 23.00 -51.20
N GLN A 706 -15.95 23.21 -52.21
CA GLN A 706 -15.76 24.29 -53.18
C GLN A 706 -15.89 25.68 -52.52
N THR A 707 -16.87 25.84 -51.63
CA THR A 707 -17.07 27.06 -50.85
C THR A 707 -15.88 27.31 -49.91
N MET A 708 -15.34 26.27 -49.26
CA MET A 708 -14.15 26.35 -48.42
C MET A 708 -12.92 26.78 -49.24
N ARG A 709 -12.69 26.16 -50.41
CA ARG A 709 -11.63 26.57 -51.34
C ARG A 709 -11.76 28.02 -51.80
N ASN A 710 -12.96 28.59 -51.85
CA ASN A 710 -13.15 29.99 -52.21
C ASN A 710 -13.03 30.96 -51.00
N ARG A 711 -13.15 30.45 -49.77
CA ARG A 711 -13.17 31.25 -48.54
C ARG A 711 -11.89 31.15 -47.70
N ILE A 712 -10.99 30.21 -47.99
CA ILE A 712 -9.73 30.08 -47.27
C ILE A 712 -8.65 31.04 -47.80
N LYS A 713 -7.92 31.68 -46.89
CA LYS A 713 -6.70 32.43 -47.17
C LYS A 713 -5.61 32.03 -46.17
N LEU A 714 -4.48 31.56 -46.70
CA LEU A 714 -3.26 31.33 -45.92
C LEU A 714 -2.47 32.64 -45.84
N LEU A 715 -2.15 33.01 -44.60
CA LEU A 715 -1.42 34.21 -44.22
C LEU A 715 0.00 33.84 -43.77
N ASP A 716 0.91 34.81 -43.78
CA ASP A 716 2.23 34.82 -43.11
C ASP A 716 3.12 33.56 -43.26
N PHE A 717 4.29 33.71 -43.90
CA PHE A 717 5.29 32.63 -44.03
C PHE A 717 6.39 32.76 -42.97
N GLY A 718 6.61 31.68 -42.22
CA GLY A 718 7.56 31.60 -41.11
C GLY A 718 9.02 31.53 -41.53
N LEU A 719 9.90 31.98 -40.63
CA LEU A 719 11.36 31.91 -40.81
C LEU A 719 12.08 31.23 -39.65
N ALA A 720 11.49 30.16 -39.11
CA ALA A 720 12.15 29.33 -38.11
C ALA A 720 13.26 28.47 -38.74
N LYS A 721 14.45 29.07 -38.97
CA LYS A 721 15.69 28.28 -39.15
C LYS A 721 16.98 28.97 -38.67
N ALA A 722 16.91 29.95 -37.77
CA ALA A 722 18.13 30.60 -37.26
C ALA A 722 17.98 31.15 -35.83
N ALA A 723 17.62 30.29 -34.87
CA ALA A 723 17.82 30.59 -33.47
C ALA A 723 18.29 29.30 -32.79
N GLY A 724 19.56 29.25 -32.38
CA GLY A 724 19.99 28.26 -31.41
C GLY A 724 19.17 28.42 -30.12
N LEU A 725 19.11 27.35 -29.33
CA LEU A 725 18.37 27.29 -28.07
C LEU A 725 18.60 28.50 -27.14
N ASP A 726 19.74 29.18 -27.27
CA ASP A 726 20.15 30.33 -26.45
C ASP A 726 19.32 31.62 -26.63
N THR A 727 18.53 31.77 -27.72
CA THR A 727 17.71 32.99 -27.97
C THR A 727 16.22 32.83 -27.67
N ILE A 728 15.80 31.63 -27.22
CA ILE A 728 14.38 31.25 -27.15
C ILE A 728 13.75 31.60 -25.78
N THR A 729 14.58 31.84 -24.75
CA THR A 729 14.16 31.97 -23.35
C THR A 729 13.60 33.34 -22.93
N GLN A 730 13.46 34.33 -23.81
CA GLN A 730 13.12 35.71 -23.40
C GLN A 730 11.80 36.31 -23.91
N THR A 731 10.93 35.59 -24.64
CA THR A 731 9.65 36.16 -25.09
C THR A 731 8.48 35.17 -25.04
N GLY A 732 7.48 35.48 -24.20
CA GLY A 732 6.22 34.73 -24.04
C GLY A 732 5.41 34.52 -25.33
N ASP A 733 5.52 35.42 -26.31
CA ASP A 733 4.83 35.31 -27.61
C ASP A 733 5.34 34.16 -28.50
N MET A 734 6.50 33.56 -28.20
CA MET A 734 7.04 32.42 -28.95
C MET A 734 6.52 31.07 -28.47
N PHE A 735 5.94 30.98 -27.26
CA PHE A 735 5.42 29.73 -26.69
C PHE A 735 4.36 29.07 -27.58
N GLY A 736 3.44 29.87 -28.14
CA GLY A 736 2.35 29.35 -28.98
C GLY A 736 2.79 28.78 -30.33
N THR A 737 3.94 29.21 -30.87
CA THR A 737 4.43 28.72 -32.17
C THR A 737 5.24 27.41 -32.02
N ILE A 738 5.82 27.17 -30.84
CA ILE A 738 6.61 25.97 -30.55
C ILE A 738 5.77 24.69 -30.56
N SER A 739 4.49 24.77 -30.17
CA SER A 739 3.56 23.63 -30.17
C SER A 739 3.32 22.98 -31.54
N TYR A 740 3.68 23.67 -32.64
CA TYR A 740 3.53 23.17 -34.00
C TYR A 740 4.85 22.65 -34.60
N LEU A 741 5.96 22.69 -33.83
CA LEU A 741 7.26 22.20 -34.28
C LEU A 741 7.38 20.68 -34.10
N PRO A 742 7.97 19.97 -35.08
CA PRO A 742 8.16 18.53 -34.96
C PRO A 742 9.30 18.18 -33.99
N PRO A 743 9.26 16.99 -33.35
CA PRO A 743 10.24 16.54 -32.37
C PRO A 743 11.70 16.69 -32.79
N GLU A 744 12.04 16.34 -34.03
CA GLU A 744 13.40 16.46 -34.57
C GLU A 744 13.91 17.91 -34.59
N THR A 745 13.02 18.89 -34.83
CA THR A 745 13.39 20.31 -34.82
C THR A 745 13.65 20.80 -33.40
N LEU A 746 12.92 20.29 -32.40
CA LEU A 746 13.14 20.61 -30.99
C LEU A 746 14.43 19.97 -30.43
N ARG A 747 14.87 18.84 -31.00
CA ARG A 747 16.16 18.19 -30.68
C ARG A 747 17.37 18.88 -31.34
N GLY A 748 17.14 19.90 -32.17
CA GLY A 748 18.19 20.57 -32.93
C GLY A 748 18.70 19.76 -34.12
N GLU A 749 17.99 18.70 -34.52
CA GLU A 749 18.31 17.93 -35.72
C GLU A 749 17.91 18.73 -36.98
N PRO A 750 18.57 18.50 -38.14
CA PRO A 750 18.23 19.22 -39.36
C PRO A 750 16.80 18.94 -39.78
N ALA A 751 15.93 19.96 -39.72
CA ALA A 751 14.57 19.88 -40.24
C ALA A 751 14.52 19.39 -41.70
N SER A 752 13.86 18.25 -41.93
CA SER A 752 13.72 17.54 -43.21
C SER A 752 12.74 18.23 -44.16
N GLY A 753 13.09 19.39 -44.69
CA GLY A 753 12.35 20.03 -45.80
C GLY A 753 10.86 20.26 -45.54
N TYR A 754 10.00 19.83 -46.46
CA TYR A 754 8.53 20.00 -46.42
C TYR A 754 7.83 19.16 -45.34
N VAL A 755 8.51 18.17 -44.77
CA VAL A 755 7.97 17.30 -43.70
C VAL A 755 7.54 18.11 -42.48
N THR A 756 8.22 19.22 -42.22
CA THR A 756 7.89 20.16 -41.14
C THR A 756 6.51 20.80 -41.30
N ASP A 757 6.13 21.18 -42.52
CA ASP A 757 4.81 21.75 -42.81
C ASP A 757 3.71 20.70 -42.66
N PHE A 758 3.98 19.44 -42.99
CA PHE A 758 3.02 18.34 -42.83
C PHE A 758 2.79 17.95 -41.37
N TYR A 759 3.83 17.99 -40.53
CA TYR A 759 3.65 17.82 -39.09
C TYR A 759 2.79 18.95 -38.50
N ALA A 760 3.13 20.21 -38.82
CA ALA A 760 2.36 21.37 -38.37
C ALA A 760 0.91 21.30 -38.85
N PHE A 761 0.68 20.85 -40.09
CA PHE A 761 -0.65 20.57 -40.63
C PHE A 761 -1.40 19.51 -39.81
N GLY A 762 -0.73 18.43 -39.40
CA GLY A 762 -1.28 17.42 -38.50
C GLY A 762 -1.73 18.00 -37.15
N ILE A 763 -0.93 18.89 -36.56
CA ILE A 763 -1.28 19.58 -35.31
C ILE A 763 -2.50 20.50 -35.51
N VAL A 764 -2.59 21.22 -36.64
CA VAL A 764 -3.78 22.01 -37.00
C VAL A 764 -5.02 21.13 -37.14
N CYS A 765 -4.90 19.98 -37.82
CA CYS A 765 -6.00 19.02 -37.94
C CYS A 765 -6.43 18.44 -36.58
N TYR A 766 -5.48 18.15 -35.69
CA TYR A 766 -5.79 17.73 -34.33
C TYR A 766 -6.60 18.80 -33.59
N GLU A 767 -6.12 20.05 -33.59
CA GLU A 767 -6.77 21.16 -32.87
C GLU A 767 -8.17 21.47 -33.41
N MET A 768 -8.38 21.39 -34.72
CA MET A 768 -9.70 21.52 -35.33
C MET A 768 -10.70 20.45 -34.84
N LEU A 769 -10.24 19.21 -34.61
CA LEU A 769 -11.09 18.08 -34.22
C LEU A 769 -11.33 18.01 -32.71
N ALA A 770 -10.28 18.30 -31.94
CA ALA A 770 -10.24 18.17 -30.49
C ALA A 770 -10.61 19.46 -29.74
N GLY A 771 -10.61 20.62 -30.42
CA GLY A 771 -10.85 21.94 -29.82
C GLY A 771 -9.70 22.49 -28.96
N LYS A 772 -8.63 21.70 -28.80
CA LYS A 772 -7.41 22.05 -28.05
C LYS A 772 -6.18 21.42 -28.71
N ARG A 773 -4.99 21.87 -28.34
CA ARG A 773 -3.73 21.35 -28.88
C ARG A 773 -3.42 19.95 -28.33
N PRO A 774 -2.66 19.11 -29.05
CA PRO A 774 -2.26 17.78 -28.56
C PRO A 774 -1.28 17.85 -27.39
N PHE A 775 -0.49 18.92 -27.32
CA PHE A 775 0.50 19.14 -26.27
C PHE A 775 0.42 20.58 -25.74
N GLU A 776 0.28 20.71 -24.42
CA GLU A 776 0.28 21.98 -23.69
C GLU A 776 1.23 21.85 -22.49
N GLY A 777 1.84 22.94 -22.02
CA GLY A 777 2.75 22.92 -20.87
C GLY A 777 2.79 24.29 -20.19
N GLU A 778 3.01 24.30 -18.87
CA GLU A 778 3.06 25.53 -18.06
C GLU A 778 4.31 26.37 -18.35
N ASP A 779 5.39 25.71 -18.82
CA ASP A 779 6.65 26.35 -19.20
C ASP A 779 7.26 25.67 -20.44
N PHE A 780 8.33 26.29 -20.97
CA PHE A 780 8.95 25.93 -22.24
C PHE A 780 9.54 24.51 -22.19
N VAL A 781 10.19 24.17 -21.08
CA VAL A 781 10.83 22.87 -20.89
C VAL A 781 9.76 21.78 -20.79
N SER A 782 8.69 22.06 -20.07
CA SER A 782 7.54 21.16 -19.93
C SER A 782 6.87 20.87 -21.27
N LEU A 783 6.60 21.90 -22.08
CA LEU A 783 6.03 21.72 -23.42
C LEU A 783 6.93 20.88 -24.34
N VAL A 784 8.24 21.21 -24.39
CA VAL A 784 9.21 20.45 -25.20
C VAL A 784 9.28 19.01 -24.73
N TYR A 785 9.32 18.76 -23.42
CA TYR A 785 9.32 17.41 -22.88
C TYR A 785 8.10 16.60 -23.36
N ARG A 786 6.89 17.18 -23.34
CA ARG A 786 5.68 16.49 -23.80
C ARG A 786 5.72 16.19 -25.29
N VAL A 787 6.10 17.15 -26.13
CA VAL A 787 6.25 16.92 -27.58
C VAL A 787 7.27 15.82 -27.87
N LEU A 788 8.36 15.73 -27.10
CA LEU A 788 9.41 14.73 -27.31
C LEU A 788 9.07 13.34 -26.74
N ASN A 789 8.30 13.26 -25.65
CA ASN A 789 8.19 12.04 -24.85
C ASN A 789 6.75 11.51 -24.69
N GLU A 790 5.71 12.34 -24.73
CA GLU A 790 4.31 11.93 -24.43
C GLU A 790 3.48 11.75 -25.70
N ASN A 791 2.60 10.74 -25.74
CA ASN A 791 1.68 10.57 -26.88
C ASN A 791 0.35 11.26 -26.56
N PRO A 792 -0.23 12.05 -27.48
CA PRO A 792 -1.45 12.78 -27.21
C PRO A 792 -2.67 11.84 -27.26
N GLU A 793 -3.73 12.19 -26.54
CA GLU A 793 -5.01 11.49 -26.61
C GLU A 793 -5.57 11.56 -28.05
N PRO A 794 -6.03 10.46 -28.67
CA PRO A 794 -6.61 10.50 -30.02
C PRO A 794 -7.84 11.43 -30.10
N PRO A 795 -8.03 12.22 -31.17
CA PRO A 795 -9.18 13.12 -31.31
C PRO A 795 -10.55 12.47 -31.10
N LEU A 796 -10.72 11.19 -31.50
CA LEU A 796 -11.94 10.41 -31.26
C LEU A 796 -12.33 10.32 -29.78
N GLN A 797 -11.36 10.28 -28.86
CA GLN A 797 -11.62 10.19 -27.43
C GLN A 797 -12.08 11.53 -26.84
N LEU A 798 -11.64 12.65 -27.43
CA LEU A 798 -12.00 14.00 -27.01
C LEU A 798 -13.29 14.49 -27.65
N ASN A 799 -13.56 14.07 -28.89
CA ASN A 799 -14.75 14.41 -29.65
C ASN A 799 -15.32 13.16 -30.34
N PRO A 800 -16.34 12.51 -29.75
CA PRO A 800 -16.95 11.30 -30.30
C PRO A 800 -17.58 11.46 -31.69
N ALA A 801 -17.81 12.69 -32.17
CA ALA A 801 -18.30 12.95 -33.51
C ALA A 801 -17.22 12.75 -34.61
N VAL A 802 -15.94 12.63 -34.22
CA VAL A 802 -14.82 12.42 -35.12
C VAL A 802 -14.81 10.97 -35.62
N PRO A 803 -14.83 10.70 -36.93
CA PRO A 803 -14.69 9.35 -37.44
C PRO A 803 -13.33 8.74 -37.08
N GLU A 804 -13.32 7.46 -36.72
CA GLU A 804 -12.10 6.72 -36.35
C GLU A 804 -11.00 6.82 -37.42
N LEU A 805 -11.36 6.69 -38.71
CA LEU A 805 -10.41 6.85 -39.81
C LEU A 805 -9.76 8.24 -39.84
N PHE A 806 -10.50 9.30 -39.47
CA PHE A 806 -9.98 10.67 -39.44
C PHE A 806 -9.07 10.89 -38.23
N SER A 807 -9.46 10.37 -37.06
CA SER A 807 -8.62 10.36 -35.87
C SER A 807 -7.29 9.63 -36.11
N ASN A 808 -7.33 8.43 -36.70
CA ASN A 808 -6.12 7.63 -36.96
C ASN A 808 -5.20 8.30 -37.99
N TRP A 809 -5.78 8.91 -39.03
CA TRP A 809 -5.01 9.66 -40.03
C TRP A 809 -4.28 10.88 -39.42
N VAL A 810 -4.95 11.62 -38.54
CA VAL A 810 -4.32 12.73 -37.80
C VAL A 810 -3.21 12.23 -36.87
N MET A 811 -3.43 11.14 -36.14
CA MET A 811 -2.40 10.56 -35.27
C MET A 811 -1.15 10.11 -36.05
N ALA A 812 -1.33 9.60 -37.28
CA ALA A 812 -0.23 9.24 -38.16
C ALA A 812 0.55 10.46 -38.72
N LEU A 813 -0.07 11.62 -38.85
CA LEU A 813 0.61 12.88 -39.25
C LEU A 813 1.51 13.44 -38.14
N ILE A 814 1.12 13.23 -36.87
CA ILE A 814 1.82 13.79 -35.69
C ILE A 814 2.67 12.76 -34.95
N ALA A 815 2.85 11.57 -35.51
CA ALA A 815 3.67 10.51 -34.92
C ALA A 815 5.11 10.99 -34.67
N LYS A 816 5.69 10.67 -33.51
CA LYS A 816 7.02 11.18 -33.17
C LYS A 816 8.13 10.59 -34.03
N ASP A 817 8.07 9.28 -34.27
CA ASP A 817 9.01 8.58 -35.16
C ASP A 817 8.73 8.97 -36.61
N ILE A 818 9.73 9.51 -37.29
CA ILE A 818 9.64 9.95 -38.68
C ILE A 818 9.27 8.80 -39.64
N ASN A 819 9.66 7.55 -39.31
CA ASN A 819 9.36 6.38 -40.14
C ASN A 819 7.89 5.94 -40.00
N ALA A 820 7.29 6.18 -38.84
CA ALA A 820 5.88 5.93 -38.58
C ALA A 820 4.99 7.12 -38.98
N ARG A 821 5.59 8.28 -39.29
CA ARG A 821 4.90 9.52 -39.61
C ARG A 821 4.56 9.59 -41.10
N LEU A 822 3.34 10.00 -41.42
CA LEU A 822 2.99 10.43 -42.78
C LEU A 822 3.73 11.74 -43.10
N HIS A 823 4.70 11.69 -44.02
CA HIS A 823 5.62 12.80 -44.25
C HIS A 823 5.75 13.23 -45.73
N ASP A 824 5.03 12.58 -46.65
CA ASP A 824 4.97 12.97 -48.05
C ASP A 824 3.53 13.31 -48.49
N GLY A 825 3.38 14.30 -49.36
CA GLY A 825 2.07 14.81 -49.77
C GLY A 825 1.19 13.78 -50.50
N ILE A 826 1.78 12.76 -51.13
CA ILE A 826 1.04 11.72 -51.86
C ILE A 826 0.38 10.78 -50.85
N SER A 827 1.13 10.24 -49.90
CA SER A 827 0.62 9.36 -48.84
C SER A 827 -0.39 10.07 -47.95
N ILE A 828 -0.14 11.34 -47.62
CA ILE A 828 -1.06 12.15 -46.83
C ILE A 828 -2.41 12.30 -47.55
N ARG A 829 -2.39 12.65 -48.84
CA ARG A 829 -3.62 12.80 -49.65
C ARG A 829 -4.32 11.45 -49.88
N ALA A 830 -3.57 10.36 -50.06
CA ALA A 830 -4.12 9.01 -50.17
C ALA A 830 -4.86 8.57 -48.89
N GLY A 831 -4.32 8.93 -47.71
CA GLY A 831 -4.97 8.67 -46.42
C GLY A 831 -6.25 9.49 -46.19
N LEU A 832 -6.32 10.71 -46.73
CA LEU A 832 -7.51 11.57 -46.63
C LEU A 832 -8.64 11.15 -47.57
N ALA A 833 -8.31 10.63 -48.75
CA ALA A 833 -9.26 10.22 -49.79
C ALA A 833 -10.42 9.29 -49.33
N PRO A 834 -10.19 8.22 -48.54
CA PRO A 834 -11.28 7.37 -48.05
C PRO A 834 -12.23 8.09 -47.08
N ILE A 835 -11.72 9.05 -46.30
CA ILE A 835 -12.52 9.87 -45.37
C ILE A 835 -13.44 10.80 -46.18
N VAL A 836 -12.86 11.48 -47.18
CA VAL A 836 -13.60 12.36 -48.12
C VAL A 836 -14.64 11.58 -48.93
N ARG A 837 -14.31 10.37 -49.40
CA ARG A 837 -15.25 9.51 -50.14
C ARG A 837 -16.47 9.15 -49.30
N ARG A 838 -16.30 8.83 -48.02
CA ARG A 838 -17.41 8.55 -47.09
C ARG A 838 -18.25 9.78 -46.79
N ALA A 839 -17.65 10.97 -46.73
CA ALA A 839 -18.36 12.23 -46.54
C ALA A 839 -19.26 12.58 -47.76
N LYS A 840 -18.80 12.30 -48.99
CA LYS A 840 -19.57 12.52 -50.23
C LYS A 840 -20.79 11.61 -50.39
N THR A 841 -20.86 10.50 -49.66
CA THR A 841 -21.93 9.49 -49.82
C THR A 841 -23.08 9.63 -48.80
N LYS A 842 -23.01 10.57 -47.84
CA LYS A 842 -24.12 10.84 -46.90
C LYS A 842 -25.16 11.76 -47.55
N VAL A 843 -26.00 11.20 -48.40
CA VAL A 843 -27.35 11.70 -48.73
C VAL A 843 -28.32 10.67 -48.13
N PRO A 844 -29.36 11.04 -47.36
CA PRO A 844 -30.37 10.06 -46.95
C PRO A 844 -31.15 9.57 -48.19
N PRO A 845 -31.55 8.29 -48.28
CA PRO A 845 -32.59 7.93 -49.23
C PRO A 845 -33.86 8.71 -48.86
N ALA A 846 -34.45 9.39 -49.85
CA ALA A 846 -35.78 9.96 -49.72
C ALA A 846 -36.82 8.82 -49.62
N THR A 847 -37.68 8.93 -48.60
CA THR A 847 -38.92 8.18 -48.30
C THR A 847 -38.87 6.66 -48.24
#